data_AF-A0A6I9MWI6-F1
#
_entry.id   AF-A0A6I9MWI6-F1
#
_cell.length_a   1.000
_cell.length_b   1.000
_cell.length_c   1.000
_cell.angle_alpha   90.00
_cell.angle_beta   90.00
_cell.angle_gamma   90.00
#
_symmetry.space_group_name_H-M   'P 1'
#
loop_
_entity.id
_entity.type
_entity.pdbx_description
1 polymer ?
#
loop_
_entity_poly.entity_id
_entity_poly.type
_entity_poly.pdbx_seq_one_letter_code
_entity_poly.pdbx_strand_id
1 'polypeptide(L)'
;MEGGRRNCLCPVSVAPEPSAPCNATRGTQSWQSSRTFRRTSLSLSSGFWHATGRHSSRRLLRAIPRHVAQILQADVLWQMGHTGAGVKVAVFDTGLSEKHPHFKNVKERTNWTNEKTLDDGLGHGTFVAGVIASMRECQGFAPDSELHIFRVFTNNQVSYTSWFLDAFNYAILKKIDVLNLSIGGPDFMDHPFVDKVWELTANKVIMVSAIGNDGPLYGTLNNPADQMDVIGVGGIDFEDNIARFSSRGMTTWELPGGYGRVKPDIVTYGSGVRGSGMKEGCRSLSGTSVASPVVAGAVTLLASTVQNRDLVNPASMKQALIASARRLPGVNMFEQGHGKLDLIRAYQVLNSYKPQASLSPSYIDLTESPYMWPYCSQPIYYGGMPTIVNVTILNGMGVTGRILDKPIWQPYLPQNGDHIDVAVSYSPVLWPWAGYLAVSISVAKKAASWEGIAQGHVMITVASPAENNSEAGGEMTSTVKLPIKVKIVPTPPRSKRVLWDQYHNLRYPPGYFPRDNLRMKNDPLDWNGDHIHTNFRDMYQHLRSMGYFVEVLGAPITCFDASQYGTLMMVDSEEEYFPEEITKLRRDIDNGLSLIVFSDWYNTSVMRKVKFYDENTRQWWMPDTGGANVPALNDLISVWGMAFSDGLYEGDFTLADHDSKT
;
A
#
# COMPACT_ATOMS: atom_id res chain seq x y z
N MET A 1 -7.88 26.32 16.36
CA MET A 1 -9.16 25.80 16.87
C MET A 1 -10.30 26.55 16.20
N GLU A 2 -10.75 26.06 15.05
CA GLU A 2 -12.08 26.33 14.51
C GLU A 2 -12.64 24.96 14.11
N GLY A 3 -13.54 24.45 14.94
CA GLY A 3 -14.20 23.16 14.73
C GLY A 3 -15.25 23.29 13.63
N GLY A 4 -14.90 22.85 12.42
CA GLY A 4 -15.85 22.68 11.34
C GLY A 4 -16.82 21.54 11.68
N ARG A 5 -18.10 21.87 11.90
CA ARG A 5 -19.20 20.91 12.03
C ARG A 5 -19.23 20.01 10.77
N ARG A 6 -18.80 18.75 10.89
CA ARG A 6 -19.12 17.71 9.90
C ARG A 6 -20.55 17.25 10.15
N ASN A 7 -21.48 17.63 9.28
CA ASN A 7 -22.84 17.11 9.29
C ASN A 7 -22.80 15.60 8.98
N CYS A 8 -23.17 14.78 9.97
CA CYS A 8 -23.27 13.33 9.86
C CYS A 8 -24.59 12.95 9.18
N LEU A 9 -24.53 12.54 7.91
CA LEU A 9 -25.65 11.90 7.23
C LEU A 9 -25.37 10.39 7.13
N CYS A 10 -26.08 9.60 7.94
CA CYS A 10 -26.08 8.15 7.82
C CYS A 10 -26.85 7.72 6.56
N PRO A 11 -26.38 6.73 5.79
CA PRO A 11 -27.18 6.08 4.76
C PRO A 11 -28.22 5.15 5.42
N VAL A 12 -29.51 5.52 5.33
CA VAL A 12 -30.63 4.83 6.01
C VAL A 12 -31.15 3.65 5.19
N SER A 13 -31.40 2.50 5.83
CA SER A 13 -32.34 1.48 5.34
C SER A 13 -33.27 1.01 6.46
N VAL A 14 -34.57 0.91 6.16
CA VAL A 14 -35.70 0.76 7.09
C VAL A 14 -36.17 -0.70 7.15
N ALA A 15 -36.43 -1.24 8.34
CA ALA A 15 -37.15 -2.51 8.54
C ALA A 15 -37.99 -2.51 9.85
N PRO A 16 -39.15 -3.22 9.91
CA PRO A 16 -39.88 -3.50 11.15
C PRO A 16 -39.77 -4.96 11.64
N GLU A 17 -39.91 -5.12 12.97
CA GLU A 17 -39.79 -6.35 13.81
C GLU A 17 -40.85 -7.44 13.56
N PRO A 18 -40.68 -8.69 14.10
CA PRO A 18 -41.36 -9.03 15.38
C PRO A 18 -40.77 -10.16 16.29
N SER A 19 -41.19 -10.12 17.56
CA SER A 19 -41.49 -11.14 18.61
C SER A 19 -40.87 -12.57 18.64
N ALA A 20 -40.38 -12.92 19.84
CA ALA A 20 -39.77 -14.17 20.34
C ALA A 20 -40.78 -15.26 20.81
N PRO A 21 -40.41 -16.32 21.60
CA PRO A 21 -39.27 -17.27 21.59
C PRO A 21 -39.71 -18.76 21.76
N CYS A 22 -38.78 -19.75 21.75
CA CYS A 22 -38.63 -20.79 22.81
C CYS A 22 -37.57 -21.89 22.54
N ASN A 23 -36.58 -21.95 23.45
CA ASN A 23 -36.00 -23.09 24.21
C ASN A 23 -35.31 -24.34 23.62
N ALA A 24 -34.06 -24.51 24.13
CA ALA A 24 -33.39 -25.71 24.69
C ALA A 24 -32.96 -26.85 23.72
N THR A 25 -31.83 -27.56 23.86
CA THR A 25 -31.07 -28.00 25.05
C THR A 25 -29.66 -28.52 24.65
N ARG A 26 -28.71 -28.32 25.57
CA ARG A 26 -27.44 -29.01 25.94
C ARG A 26 -26.95 -30.27 25.17
N GLY A 27 -25.63 -30.33 25.01
CA GLY A 27 -24.85 -31.57 24.87
C GLY A 27 -23.34 -31.34 24.81
N THR A 28 -22.66 -31.43 25.96
CA THR A 28 -21.20 -31.37 26.15
C THR A 28 -20.52 -32.68 25.77
N GLN A 29 -19.31 -32.63 25.21
CA GLN A 29 -18.22 -33.58 25.53
C GLN A 29 -16.86 -33.03 25.06
N SER A 30 -15.90 -33.03 26.00
CA SER A 30 -14.51 -32.64 25.85
C SER A 30 -13.63 -33.84 25.53
N TRP A 31 -12.56 -33.65 24.75
CA TRP A 31 -11.38 -34.52 24.78
C TRP A 31 -10.09 -33.72 24.56
N GLN A 32 -9.11 -34.10 25.36
CA GLN A 32 -7.78 -33.51 25.58
C GLN A 32 -6.82 -33.81 24.42
N SER A 33 -5.83 -32.95 24.18
CA SER A 33 -4.41 -33.33 24.24
C SER A 33 -3.49 -32.15 23.89
N SER A 34 -2.53 -31.97 24.77
CA SER A 34 -1.41 -31.04 24.75
C SER A 34 -0.28 -31.50 23.82
N ARG A 35 0.49 -30.56 23.28
CA ARG A 35 1.95 -30.46 23.49
C ARG A 35 2.57 -29.19 22.89
N THR A 36 3.51 -28.70 23.70
CA THR A 36 4.28 -27.45 23.75
C THR A 36 5.31 -27.25 22.63
N PHE A 37 5.56 -25.98 22.27
CA PHE A 37 6.83 -25.56 21.68
C PHE A 37 7.33 -24.23 22.27
N ARG A 38 8.58 -24.28 22.77
CA ARG A 38 9.42 -23.15 23.20
C ARG A 38 9.69 -22.22 22.02
N ARG A 39 9.53 -20.91 22.22
CA ARG A 39 10.06 -19.85 21.34
C ARG A 39 11.36 -19.29 21.93
N THR A 40 12.43 -19.37 21.15
CA THR A 40 13.66 -18.59 21.31
C THR A 40 13.48 -17.25 20.62
N SER A 41 13.78 -16.18 21.36
CA SER A 41 13.77 -14.78 20.95
C SER A 41 14.89 -14.47 19.95
N LEU A 42 14.59 -13.62 18.96
CA LEU A 42 15.60 -13.01 18.09
C LEU A 42 15.25 -11.53 17.88
N SER A 43 16.07 -10.69 18.50
CA SER A 43 16.28 -9.27 18.24
C SER A 43 17.09 -9.06 16.95
N LEU A 44 16.77 -8.03 16.15
CA LEU A 44 17.62 -7.35 15.14
C LEU A 44 16.74 -6.23 14.50
N SER A 45 17.17 -5.02 14.13
CA SER A 45 18.40 -4.21 14.27
C SER A 45 18.17 -2.93 13.45
N SER A 46 18.79 -1.80 13.81
CA SER A 46 19.07 -0.68 12.89
C SER A 46 20.57 -0.61 12.62
N GLY A 47 20.96 -0.51 11.34
CA GLY A 47 22.33 -0.26 10.89
C GLY A 47 22.88 -1.37 9.98
N PHE A 48 22.67 -1.26 8.67
CA PHE A 48 23.35 -2.12 7.69
C PHE A 48 23.67 -1.37 6.39
N TRP A 49 24.71 -0.51 6.46
CA TRP A 49 25.63 -0.39 5.34
C TRP A 49 26.96 -1.00 5.81
N HIS A 50 27.32 -2.14 5.22
CA HIS A 50 28.45 -3.04 5.54
C HIS A 50 28.30 -4.02 6.72
N ALA A 51 28.06 -5.31 6.43
CA ALA A 51 28.87 -6.42 6.95
C ALA A 51 28.57 -7.74 6.20
N THR A 52 29.63 -8.54 6.04
CA THR A 52 29.79 -9.74 5.21
C THR A 52 29.24 -11.02 5.84
N GLY A 53 28.40 -11.78 5.14
CA GLY A 53 27.97 -13.12 5.56
C GLY A 53 28.95 -14.23 5.13
N ARG A 54 29.41 -15.06 6.07
CA ARG A 54 30.22 -16.27 5.82
C ARG A 54 29.45 -17.55 6.22
N HIS A 55 29.05 -18.28 5.18
CA HIS A 55 28.78 -19.73 4.98
C HIS A 55 28.31 -20.71 6.09
N SER A 56 27.31 -21.54 5.72
CA SER A 56 27.38 -23.01 5.48
C SER A 56 26.05 -23.43 4.81
N SER A 57 25.90 -24.21 3.74
CA SER A 57 26.59 -25.41 3.25
C SER A 57 26.41 -25.56 1.71
N ARG A 58 27.25 -26.38 1.09
CA ARG A 58 27.52 -26.46 -0.36
C ARG A 58 26.45 -27.21 -1.15
N ARG A 59 25.92 -26.58 -2.21
CA ARG A 59 25.61 -27.23 -3.49
C ARG A 59 26.32 -26.44 -4.60
N LEU A 60 27.46 -26.98 -5.05
CA LEU A 60 28.28 -26.41 -6.13
C LEU A 60 27.61 -26.70 -7.47
N LEU A 61 26.70 -25.82 -7.89
CA LEU A 61 26.57 -25.45 -9.29
C LEU A 61 27.17 -24.06 -9.41
N ARG A 62 28.21 -23.95 -10.24
CA ARG A 62 28.94 -22.71 -10.50
C ARG A 62 27.98 -21.76 -11.21
N ALA A 63 27.17 -21.02 -10.43
CA ALA A 63 26.28 -20.01 -10.96
C ALA A 63 27.16 -18.89 -11.52
N ILE A 64 27.25 -18.82 -12.85
CA ILE A 64 27.69 -17.60 -13.54
C ILE A 64 26.85 -16.47 -12.92
N PRO A 65 27.44 -15.41 -12.33
CA PRO A 65 26.66 -14.33 -11.76
C PRO A 65 25.87 -13.67 -12.91
N ARG A 66 24.60 -14.06 -13.06
CA ARG A 66 23.75 -13.58 -14.14
C ARG A 66 23.35 -12.15 -13.79
N HIS A 67 23.58 -11.23 -14.70
CA HIS A 67 23.15 -9.84 -14.55
C HIS A 67 21.63 -9.77 -14.62
N VAL A 68 21.02 -8.93 -13.79
CA VAL A 68 19.55 -8.82 -13.69
C VAL A 68 18.90 -8.50 -15.05
N ALA A 69 19.56 -7.70 -15.89
CA ALA A 69 19.12 -7.40 -17.24
C ALA A 69 19.01 -8.64 -18.14
N GLN A 70 19.98 -9.56 -18.06
CA GLN A 70 19.94 -10.83 -18.82
C GLN A 70 18.90 -11.80 -18.24
N ILE A 71 18.73 -11.83 -16.93
CA ILE A 71 17.71 -12.69 -16.29
C ILE A 71 16.31 -12.26 -16.73
N LEU A 72 16.10 -10.95 -16.88
CA LEU A 72 14.85 -10.38 -17.40
C LEU A 72 14.84 -10.24 -18.92
N GLN A 73 15.77 -10.90 -19.63
CA GLN A 73 15.79 -11.05 -21.08
C GLN A 73 15.92 -9.73 -21.88
N ALA A 74 16.59 -8.72 -21.32
CA ALA A 74 16.84 -7.45 -22.01
C ALA A 74 17.70 -7.63 -23.28
N ASP A 75 18.52 -8.68 -23.34
CA ASP A 75 19.35 -9.04 -24.48
C ASP A 75 18.55 -9.36 -25.75
N VAL A 76 17.31 -9.86 -25.60
CA VAL A 76 16.40 -10.07 -26.73
C VAL A 76 16.06 -8.74 -27.41
N LEU A 77 15.78 -7.69 -26.63
CA LEU A 77 15.47 -6.36 -27.18
C LEU A 77 16.73 -5.66 -27.72
N TRP A 78 17.89 -5.87 -27.10
CA TRP A 78 19.16 -5.38 -27.62
C TRP A 78 19.49 -5.99 -29.00
N GLN A 79 19.23 -7.28 -29.19
CA GLN A 79 19.41 -7.96 -30.48
C GLN A 79 18.44 -7.43 -31.55
N MET A 80 17.29 -6.90 -31.15
CA MET A 80 16.36 -6.19 -32.04
C MET A 80 16.78 -4.73 -32.32
N GLY A 81 17.89 -4.27 -31.74
CA GLY A 81 18.43 -2.92 -31.94
C GLY A 81 17.91 -1.87 -30.96
N HIS A 82 17.14 -2.26 -29.93
CA HIS A 82 16.64 -1.35 -28.91
C HIS A 82 17.58 -1.36 -27.70
N THR A 83 18.20 -0.22 -27.36
CA THR A 83 19.15 -0.10 -26.23
C THR A 83 18.86 1.11 -25.34
N GLY A 84 17.65 1.69 -25.42
CA GLY A 84 17.29 2.91 -24.70
C GLY A 84 17.61 4.22 -25.43
N ALA A 85 18.14 4.15 -26.66
CA ALA A 85 18.49 5.32 -27.45
C ALA A 85 17.29 6.28 -27.62
N GLY A 86 17.55 7.59 -27.47
CA GLY A 86 16.53 8.64 -27.59
C GLY A 86 15.62 8.82 -26.37
N VAL A 87 15.83 8.06 -25.28
CA VAL A 87 15.06 8.19 -24.04
C VAL A 87 15.90 8.91 -22.98
N LYS A 88 15.32 9.94 -22.38
CA LYS A 88 15.90 10.68 -21.25
C LYS A 88 15.47 10.07 -19.93
N VAL A 89 16.44 9.60 -19.17
CA VAL A 89 16.20 9.03 -17.84
C VAL A 89 16.87 9.89 -16.77
N ALA A 90 16.07 10.34 -15.81
CA ALA A 90 16.56 11.08 -14.66
C ALA A 90 16.72 10.18 -13.43
N VAL A 91 17.85 10.34 -12.74
CA VAL A 91 18.14 9.65 -11.47
C VAL A 91 18.24 10.68 -10.37
N PHE A 92 17.28 10.64 -9.44
CA PHE A 92 17.22 11.51 -8.27
C PHE A 92 17.80 10.76 -7.08
N ASP A 93 19.04 11.05 -6.73
CA ASP A 93 19.80 10.24 -5.77
C ASP A 93 21.01 11.01 -5.18
N THR A 94 22.02 10.29 -4.70
CA THR A 94 23.30 10.81 -4.17
C THR A 94 24.26 11.29 -5.28
N GLY A 95 23.85 11.30 -6.54
CA GLY A 95 24.68 11.73 -7.67
C GLY A 95 25.26 10.57 -8.47
N LEU A 96 26.29 10.86 -9.29
CA LEU A 96 26.95 9.87 -10.12
C LEU A 96 28.44 10.18 -10.22
N SER A 97 29.27 9.17 -9.98
CA SER A 97 30.72 9.33 -10.08
C SER A 97 31.16 9.89 -11.44
N GLU A 98 31.97 10.96 -11.41
CA GLU A 98 32.29 11.75 -12.60
C GLU A 98 33.03 10.93 -13.66
N LYS A 99 34.01 10.11 -13.24
CA LYS A 99 34.95 9.39 -14.10
C LYS A 99 34.68 7.89 -14.21
N HIS A 100 33.47 7.45 -13.87
CA HIS A 100 33.17 6.02 -13.81
C HIS A 100 33.10 5.41 -15.22
N PRO A 101 33.87 4.34 -15.52
CA PRO A 101 34.03 3.80 -16.89
C PRO A 101 32.80 3.08 -17.47
N HIS A 102 31.71 3.01 -16.71
CA HIS A 102 30.50 2.27 -17.09
C HIS A 102 29.50 3.13 -17.87
N PHE A 103 29.65 4.46 -17.85
CA PHE A 103 28.67 5.38 -18.39
C PHE A 103 29.24 6.14 -19.58
N LYS A 104 28.51 6.15 -20.69
CA LYS A 104 28.89 6.83 -21.94
C LYS A 104 28.08 8.09 -22.20
N ASN A 105 26.80 8.10 -21.84
CA ASN A 105 25.85 9.13 -22.28
C ASN A 105 25.25 9.91 -21.10
N VAL A 106 26.11 10.43 -20.21
CA VAL A 106 25.69 11.36 -19.15
C VAL A 106 25.57 12.75 -19.75
N LYS A 107 24.34 13.21 -19.97
CA LYS A 107 24.07 14.53 -20.56
C LYS A 107 24.26 15.65 -19.56
N GLU A 108 23.87 15.41 -18.31
CA GLU A 108 23.82 16.46 -17.31
C GLU A 108 24.00 15.90 -15.89
N ARG A 109 24.70 16.66 -15.05
CA ARG A 109 24.77 16.47 -13.60
C ARG A 109 24.40 17.79 -12.93
N THR A 110 23.38 17.77 -12.08
CA THR A 110 22.95 18.92 -11.27
C THR A 110 23.01 18.56 -9.80
N ASN A 111 23.15 19.58 -8.95
CA ASN A 111 23.14 19.41 -7.51
C ASN A 111 22.22 20.46 -6.89
N TRP A 112 21.24 19.97 -6.16
CA TRP A 112 20.20 20.75 -5.50
C TRP A 112 20.45 20.88 -3.99
N THR A 113 21.51 20.24 -3.49
CA THR A 113 21.93 20.31 -2.10
C THR A 113 22.78 21.55 -1.82
N ASN A 114 23.10 21.78 -0.55
CA ASN A 114 24.00 22.84 -0.11
C ASN A 114 25.50 22.49 -0.25
N GLU A 115 25.86 21.25 -0.59
CA GLU A 115 27.25 20.84 -0.77
C GLU A 115 27.81 21.30 -2.11
N LYS A 116 29.11 21.56 -2.22
CA LYS A 116 29.75 22.05 -3.46
C LYS A 116 30.36 20.93 -4.28
N THR A 117 29.58 19.89 -4.58
CA THR A 117 30.04 18.74 -5.38
C THR A 117 28.94 18.17 -6.27
N LEU A 118 29.32 17.65 -7.44
CA LEU A 118 28.47 16.86 -8.33
C LEU A 118 28.78 15.36 -8.23
N ASP A 119 29.86 15.00 -7.54
CA ASP A 119 30.35 13.63 -7.41
C ASP A 119 29.52 12.85 -6.38
N ASP A 120 29.48 11.54 -6.54
CA ASP A 120 28.76 10.66 -5.64
C ASP A 120 29.66 10.18 -4.50
N GLY A 121 29.53 10.81 -3.33
CA GLY A 121 30.30 10.44 -2.14
C GLY A 121 29.83 9.18 -1.42
N LEU A 122 28.63 8.65 -1.76
CA LEU A 122 28.02 7.50 -1.10
C LEU A 122 28.03 6.23 -1.98
N GLY A 123 27.96 6.42 -3.31
CA GLY A 123 27.95 5.35 -4.30
C GLY A 123 26.57 4.74 -4.55
N HIS A 124 25.50 5.21 -3.89
CA HIS A 124 24.14 4.71 -4.08
C HIS A 124 23.59 5.15 -5.45
N GLY A 125 23.65 6.45 -5.76
CA GLY A 125 23.22 6.97 -7.06
C GLY A 125 24.01 6.40 -8.23
N THR A 126 25.31 6.18 -8.07
CA THR A 126 26.15 5.50 -9.08
C THR A 126 25.70 4.06 -9.31
N PHE A 127 25.35 3.33 -8.25
CA PHE A 127 24.80 1.98 -8.38
C PHE A 127 23.44 2.00 -9.10
N VAL A 128 22.53 2.89 -8.70
CA VAL A 128 21.19 3.06 -9.28
C VAL A 128 21.27 3.40 -10.78
N ALA A 129 22.06 4.40 -11.15
CA ALA A 129 22.32 4.74 -12.55
C ALA A 129 22.95 3.55 -13.30
N GLY A 130 23.80 2.78 -12.64
CA GLY A 130 24.45 1.59 -13.20
C GLY A 130 23.45 0.50 -13.60
N VAL A 131 22.48 0.20 -12.74
CA VAL A 131 21.41 -0.76 -13.05
C VAL A 131 20.59 -0.31 -14.26
N ILE A 132 20.38 1.00 -14.44
CA ILE A 132 19.63 1.55 -15.57
C ILE A 132 20.45 1.50 -16.87
N ALA A 133 21.68 2.03 -16.88
CA ALA A 133 22.36 2.40 -18.13
C ALA A 133 23.87 2.08 -18.19
N SER A 134 24.40 1.24 -17.28
CA SER A 134 25.78 0.79 -17.41
C SER A 134 26.01 -0.02 -18.69
N MET A 135 27.14 0.22 -19.38
CA MET A 135 27.50 -0.44 -20.63
C MET A 135 28.62 -1.50 -20.48
N ARG A 136 29.26 -1.60 -19.31
CA ARG A 136 30.41 -2.50 -19.06
C ARG A 136 30.26 -3.23 -17.74
N GLU A 137 30.83 -4.43 -17.66
CA GLU A 137 30.95 -5.32 -16.49
C GLU A 137 29.64 -5.71 -15.79
N CYS A 138 28.87 -4.75 -15.28
CA CYS A 138 27.49 -4.89 -14.83
C CYS A 138 26.57 -4.16 -15.79
N GLN A 139 26.22 -4.81 -16.89
CA GLN A 139 25.38 -4.20 -17.92
C GLN A 139 23.98 -3.88 -17.37
N GLY A 140 23.56 -2.62 -17.54
CA GLY A 140 22.21 -2.14 -17.25
C GLY A 140 21.25 -2.41 -18.40
N PHE A 141 19.98 -2.04 -18.25
CA PHE A 141 18.93 -2.31 -19.24
C PHE A 141 19.02 -1.43 -20.49
N ALA A 142 19.35 -0.16 -20.34
CA ALA A 142 19.24 0.88 -21.37
C ALA A 142 20.57 1.65 -21.55
N PRO A 143 21.65 0.99 -22.03
CA PRO A 143 23.00 1.57 -22.05
C PRO A 143 23.20 2.79 -22.97
N ASP A 144 22.32 3.01 -23.97
CA ASP A 144 22.41 4.18 -24.86
C ASP A 144 21.40 5.29 -24.50
N SER A 145 20.68 5.16 -23.37
CA SER A 145 19.79 6.21 -22.85
C SER A 145 20.55 7.47 -22.44
N GLU A 146 19.86 8.61 -22.42
CA GLU A 146 20.40 9.89 -21.97
C GLU A 146 20.25 10.01 -20.45
N LEU A 147 21.35 9.90 -19.71
CA LEU A 147 21.35 10.02 -18.26
C LEU A 147 21.39 11.49 -17.83
N HIS A 148 20.38 11.89 -17.05
CA HIS A 148 20.36 13.14 -16.31
C HIS A 148 20.43 12.85 -14.81
N ILE A 149 21.47 13.33 -14.16
CA ILE A 149 21.72 13.01 -12.75
C ILE A 149 21.38 14.22 -11.88
N PHE A 150 20.47 14.00 -10.94
CA PHE A 150 19.97 15.01 -10.02
C PHE A 150 20.41 14.61 -8.62
N ARG A 151 21.46 15.26 -8.13
CA ARG A 151 21.90 15.08 -6.75
C ARG A 151 20.96 15.84 -5.83
N VAL A 152 20.21 15.11 -5.02
CA VAL A 152 19.22 15.63 -4.06
C VAL A 152 19.49 15.14 -2.64
N PHE A 153 20.59 14.40 -2.43
CA PHE A 153 21.09 13.98 -1.11
C PHE A 153 22.50 14.48 -0.89
N THR A 154 22.76 14.94 0.32
CA THR A 154 24.12 15.25 0.79
C THR A 154 24.89 13.96 1.10
N ASN A 155 26.21 14.06 1.32
CA ASN A 155 27.01 12.90 1.73
C ASN A 155 26.70 12.43 3.16
N ASN A 156 26.02 13.28 3.93
CA ASN A 156 25.49 12.92 5.25
C ASN A 156 24.05 12.36 5.18
N GLN A 157 23.57 11.99 3.99
CA GLN A 157 22.22 11.44 3.74
C GLN A 157 21.07 12.38 4.12
N VAL A 158 21.34 13.69 4.21
CA VAL A 158 20.30 14.72 4.40
C VAL A 158 19.70 15.10 3.06
N SER A 159 18.37 15.25 3.03
CA SER A 159 17.62 15.79 1.91
C SER A 159 16.42 16.60 2.40
N TYR A 160 15.94 17.53 1.59
CA TYR A 160 14.78 18.38 1.88
C TYR A 160 13.75 18.27 0.76
N THR A 161 12.47 18.28 1.11
CA THR A 161 11.35 18.32 0.15
C THR A 161 11.52 19.44 -0.88
N SER A 162 11.97 20.64 -0.45
CA SER A 162 12.21 21.77 -1.35
C SER A 162 13.20 21.47 -2.48
N TRP A 163 14.24 20.69 -2.22
CA TRP A 163 15.21 20.28 -3.25
C TRP A 163 14.58 19.37 -4.30
N PHE A 164 13.66 18.48 -3.87
CA PHE A 164 12.89 17.66 -4.80
C PHE A 164 11.95 18.51 -5.66
N LEU A 165 11.22 19.45 -5.05
CA LEU A 165 10.28 20.31 -5.77
C LEU A 165 10.98 21.10 -6.90
N ASP A 166 12.12 21.70 -6.60
CA ASP A 166 12.91 22.45 -7.57
C ASP A 166 13.49 21.54 -8.66
N ALA A 167 14.02 20.38 -8.27
CA ALA A 167 14.55 19.39 -9.19
C ALA A 167 13.46 18.80 -10.12
N PHE A 168 12.25 18.59 -9.62
CA PHE A 168 11.09 18.16 -10.41
C PHE A 168 10.68 19.22 -11.44
N ASN A 169 10.65 20.50 -11.06
CA ASN A 169 10.42 21.60 -12.02
C ASN A 169 11.44 21.57 -13.16
N TYR A 170 12.71 21.33 -12.82
CA TYR A 170 13.78 21.24 -13.82
C TYR A 170 13.66 19.99 -14.70
N ALA A 171 13.23 18.84 -14.15
CA ALA A 171 12.97 17.64 -14.92
C ALA A 171 11.84 17.83 -15.94
N ILE A 172 10.76 18.53 -15.55
CA ILE A 172 9.68 18.93 -16.47
C ILE A 172 10.22 19.83 -17.59
N LEU A 173 11.01 20.86 -17.24
CA LEU A 173 11.62 21.77 -18.21
C LEU A 173 12.51 21.02 -19.22
N LYS A 174 13.26 20.01 -18.76
CA LYS A 174 14.13 19.17 -19.60
C LYS A 174 13.38 18.13 -20.43
N LYS A 175 12.07 17.97 -20.19
CA LYS A 175 11.21 16.95 -20.80
C LYS A 175 11.80 15.56 -20.59
N ILE A 176 12.10 15.22 -19.34
CA ILE A 176 12.55 13.88 -18.95
C ILE A 176 11.43 12.88 -19.28
N ASP A 177 11.78 11.72 -19.84
CA ASP A 177 10.78 10.69 -20.17
C ASP A 177 10.53 9.77 -18.96
N VAL A 178 11.60 9.36 -18.28
CA VAL A 178 11.55 8.40 -17.16
C VAL A 178 12.29 8.99 -15.96
N LEU A 179 11.68 8.96 -14.78
CA LEU A 179 12.30 9.40 -13.53
C LEU A 179 12.35 8.22 -12.56
N ASN A 180 13.55 7.88 -12.10
CA ASN A 180 13.72 6.94 -11.00
C ASN A 180 13.92 7.68 -9.68
N LEU A 181 13.06 7.37 -8.71
CA LEU A 181 13.18 7.83 -7.33
C LEU A 181 13.31 6.62 -6.39
N SER A 182 14.55 6.24 -6.09
CA SER A 182 14.88 5.10 -5.23
C SER A 182 14.75 5.39 -3.73
N ILE A 183 13.88 6.33 -3.37
CA ILE A 183 13.64 6.79 -2.01
C ILE A 183 12.16 7.15 -1.82
N GLY A 184 11.72 7.15 -0.58
CA GLY A 184 10.43 7.64 -0.12
C GLY A 184 10.37 7.65 1.40
N GLY A 185 9.35 8.27 1.97
CA GLY A 185 9.04 8.24 3.40
C GLY A 185 7.56 7.90 3.65
N PRO A 186 7.12 7.65 4.89
CA PRO A 186 5.74 7.32 5.20
C PRO A 186 4.77 8.51 5.00
N ASP A 187 5.28 9.70 4.69
CA ASP A 187 4.51 10.93 4.56
C ASP A 187 3.77 11.03 3.22
N PHE A 188 2.56 10.46 3.17
CA PHE A 188 1.65 10.63 2.04
C PHE A 188 0.77 11.89 2.15
N MET A 189 0.87 12.66 3.25
CA MET A 189 0.10 13.87 3.50
C MET A 189 0.89 15.16 3.20
N ASP A 190 2.17 15.07 2.79
CA ASP A 190 2.94 16.18 2.21
C ASP A 190 2.32 16.62 0.87
N HIS A 191 1.24 17.39 0.96
CA HIS A 191 0.49 17.88 -0.20
C HIS A 191 1.38 18.61 -1.21
N PRO A 192 2.30 19.52 -0.83
CA PRO A 192 3.23 20.13 -1.78
C PRO A 192 4.05 19.10 -2.59
N PHE A 193 4.53 18.04 -1.95
CA PHE A 193 5.28 16.99 -2.64
C PHE A 193 4.38 16.16 -3.55
N VAL A 194 3.21 15.73 -3.07
CA VAL A 194 2.24 14.94 -3.83
C VAL A 194 1.70 15.71 -5.05
N ASP A 195 1.33 16.98 -4.88
CA ASP A 195 0.87 17.85 -5.96
C ASP A 195 1.95 17.99 -7.05
N LYS A 196 3.22 18.09 -6.65
CA LYS A 196 4.33 18.16 -7.60
C LYS A 196 4.56 16.83 -8.32
N VAL A 197 4.36 15.69 -7.65
CA VAL A 197 4.38 14.36 -8.30
C VAL A 197 3.27 14.25 -9.34
N TRP A 198 2.07 14.75 -9.03
CA TRP A 198 0.96 14.80 -10.00
C TRP A 198 1.27 15.73 -11.17
N GLU A 199 1.83 16.91 -10.94
CA GLU A 199 2.27 17.82 -12.00
C GLU A 199 3.34 17.19 -12.90
N LEU A 200 4.33 16.50 -12.28
CA LEU A 200 5.39 15.81 -13.00
C LEU A 200 4.82 14.73 -13.93
N THR A 201 3.95 13.87 -13.41
CA THR A 201 3.31 12.82 -14.21
C THR A 201 2.36 13.39 -15.26
N ALA A 202 1.62 14.48 -14.97
CA ALA A 202 0.79 15.19 -15.94
C ALA A 202 1.60 15.71 -17.14
N ASN A 203 2.87 16.04 -16.94
CA ASN A 203 3.83 16.39 -18.00
C ASN A 203 4.46 15.15 -18.69
N LYS A 204 3.77 14.01 -18.63
CA LYS A 204 4.12 12.72 -19.27
C LYS A 204 5.40 12.06 -18.74
N VAL A 205 5.96 12.51 -17.61
CA VAL A 205 7.12 11.86 -16.99
C VAL A 205 6.67 10.56 -16.33
N ILE A 206 7.24 9.44 -16.77
CA ILE A 206 6.97 8.13 -16.16
C ILE A 206 7.81 7.99 -14.89
N MET A 207 7.16 8.09 -13.75
CA MET A 207 7.81 8.00 -12.45
C MET A 207 7.82 6.55 -11.94
N VAL A 208 9.01 6.07 -11.59
CA VAL A 208 9.25 4.76 -10.97
C VAL A 208 9.85 4.99 -9.60
N SER A 209 9.24 4.42 -8.56
CA SER A 209 9.67 4.63 -7.19
C SER A 209 9.68 3.35 -6.36
N ALA A 210 10.62 3.28 -5.41
CA ALA A 210 10.77 2.19 -4.48
C ALA A 210 9.65 2.19 -3.43
N ILE A 211 9.06 1.03 -3.15
CA ILE A 211 7.89 0.95 -2.26
C ILE A 211 8.21 1.15 -0.76
N GLY A 212 9.49 1.13 -0.38
CA GLY A 212 9.95 1.20 1.02
C GLY A 212 10.63 -0.09 1.48
N ASN A 213 11.33 -0.02 2.61
CA ASN A 213 12.12 -1.13 3.18
C ASN A 213 11.66 -1.53 4.58
N ASP A 214 10.42 -1.19 4.94
CA ASP A 214 9.84 -1.32 6.28
C ASP A 214 8.96 -2.58 6.41
N GLY A 215 9.10 -3.52 5.48
CA GLY A 215 8.56 -4.87 5.59
C GLY A 215 9.19 -5.66 6.75
N PRO A 216 8.56 -6.75 7.21
CA PRO A 216 7.43 -7.46 6.58
C PRO A 216 6.05 -7.02 7.08
N LEU A 217 5.97 -5.92 7.84
CA LEU A 217 4.69 -5.36 8.27
C LEU A 217 3.90 -4.84 7.06
N TYR A 218 2.57 -4.84 7.19
CA TYR A 218 1.63 -4.34 6.19
C TYR A 218 1.28 -2.88 6.49
N GLY A 219 0.91 -2.12 5.46
CA GLY A 219 0.64 -0.68 5.60
C GLY A 219 1.90 0.17 5.72
N THR A 220 3.04 -0.33 5.25
CA THR A 220 4.37 0.29 5.39
C THR A 220 4.88 0.93 4.09
N LEU A 221 3.96 1.31 3.21
CA LEU A 221 4.28 1.87 1.90
C LEU A 221 4.83 3.28 2.04
N ASN A 222 5.86 3.60 1.25
CA ASN A 222 6.42 4.94 1.21
C ASN A 222 5.83 5.77 0.05
N ASN A 223 5.64 7.06 0.30
CA ASN A 223 5.38 8.08 -0.69
C ASN A 223 6.65 8.43 -1.47
N PRO A 224 6.61 8.59 -2.81
CA PRO A 224 5.42 8.64 -3.67
C PRO A 224 5.06 7.31 -4.35
N ALA A 225 5.69 6.19 -3.97
CA ALA A 225 5.43 4.89 -4.59
C ALA A 225 4.00 4.37 -4.31
N ASP A 226 3.31 4.93 -3.31
CA ASP A 226 1.90 4.68 -2.98
C ASP A 226 0.88 5.38 -3.91
N GLN A 227 1.33 6.39 -4.68
CA GLN A 227 0.48 7.19 -5.56
C GLN A 227 -0.07 6.39 -6.75
N MET A 228 -1.27 6.75 -7.22
CA MET A 228 -1.95 6.04 -8.31
C MET A 228 -1.17 6.08 -9.64
N ASP A 229 -0.56 7.22 -9.97
CA ASP A 229 0.12 7.43 -11.25
C ASP A 229 1.59 7.01 -11.24
N VAL A 230 2.16 6.75 -10.06
CA VAL A 230 3.54 6.30 -9.89
C VAL A 230 3.59 4.77 -10.00
N ILE A 231 4.63 4.25 -10.66
CA ILE A 231 4.94 2.81 -10.70
C ILE A 231 5.72 2.49 -9.42
N GLY A 232 5.02 1.93 -8.43
CA GLY A 232 5.57 1.51 -7.14
C GLY A 232 6.13 0.10 -7.21
N VAL A 233 7.40 -0.06 -6.84
CA VAL A 233 8.16 -1.29 -7.07
C VAL A 233 8.57 -1.96 -5.76
N GLY A 234 8.11 -3.19 -5.55
CA GLY A 234 8.58 -4.05 -4.46
C GLY A 234 9.77 -4.94 -4.84
N GLY A 235 10.41 -5.53 -3.82
CA GLY A 235 11.63 -6.32 -3.97
C GLY A 235 11.42 -7.82 -3.75
N ILE A 236 11.99 -8.63 -4.63
CA ILE A 236 12.13 -10.08 -4.48
C ILE A 236 13.60 -10.52 -4.47
N ASP A 237 13.87 -11.73 -4.01
CA ASP A 237 15.16 -12.40 -4.20
C ASP A 237 15.23 -13.17 -5.54
N PHE A 238 16.37 -13.79 -5.82
CA PHE A 238 16.59 -14.57 -7.04
C PHE A 238 15.86 -15.93 -7.05
N GLU A 239 15.19 -16.29 -5.94
CA GLU A 239 14.38 -17.48 -5.78
C GLU A 239 12.89 -17.17 -5.96
N ASP A 240 12.55 -15.93 -6.34
CA ASP A 240 11.20 -15.42 -6.52
C ASP A 240 10.38 -15.33 -5.22
N ASN A 241 11.05 -15.23 -4.06
CA ASN A 241 10.40 -14.91 -2.79
C ASN A 241 10.35 -13.40 -2.56
N ILE A 242 9.26 -12.91 -1.95
CA ILE A 242 9.19 -11.52 -1.47
C ILE A 242 10.33 -11.27 -0.47
N ALA A 243 11.15 -10.26 -0.75
CA ALA A 243 12.24 -9.90 0.14
C ALA A 243 11.66 -9.40 1.46
N ARG A 244 12.22 -9.85 2.59
CA ARG A 244 11.66 -9.55 3.93
C ARG A 244 11.53 -8.05 4.21
N PHE A 245 12.47 -7.26 3.69
CA PHE A 245 12.46 -5.80 3.83
C PHE A 245 11.42 -5.12 2.94
N SER A 246 10.92 -5.75 1.87
CA SER A 246 10.01 -5.07 0.94
C SER A 246 8.74 -4.65 1.69
N SER A 247 8.47 -3.35 1.72
CA SER A 247 7.22 -2.82 2.27
C SER A 247 6.02 -3.44 1.57
N ARG A 248 4.92 -3.52 2.31
CA ARG A 248 3.70 -4.21 1.88
C ARG A 248 2.53 -3.25 2.02
N GLY A 249 1.60 -3.35 1.08
CA GLY A 249 0.34 -2.62 1.16
C GLY A 249 -0.52 -3.11 2.31
N MET A 250 -1.76 -2.68 2.39
CA MET A 250 -2.43 -1.72 1.50
C MET A 250 -1.99 -0.26 1.73
N THR A 251 -2.43 0.65 0.86
CA THR A 251 -2.27 2.10 1.14
C THR A 251 -3.13 2.52 2.34
N THR A 252 -2.67 3.47 3.15
CA THR A 252 -3.33 3.87 4.42
C THR A 252 -4.15 5.15 4.30
N TRP A 253 -3.99 5.88 3.21
CA TRP A 253 -4.76 7.06 2.84
C TRP A 253 -6.29 6.86 2.60
N GLU A 254 -6.85 5.64 2.65
CA GLU A 254 -8.31 5.46 2.71
C GLU A 254 -8.86 5.26 4.11
N LEU A 255 -8.00 5.09 5.11
CA LEU A 255 -8.43 4.96 6.49
C LEU A 255 -9.03 6.30 6.98
N PRO A 256 -10.00 6.26 7.90
CA PRO A 256 -10.66 5.07 8.46
C PRO A 256 -11.83 4.55 7.59
N GLY A 257 -12.11 5.17 6.44
CA GLY A 257 -13.34 4.94 5.67
C GLY A 257 -13.42 3.63 4.89
N GLY A 258 -12.38 2.79 4.90
CA GLY A 258 -12.38 1.52 4.20
C GLY A 258 -11.02 0.85 4.13
N TYR A 259 -10.86 -0.05 3.16
CA TYR A 259 -9.63 -0.80 2.94
C TYR A 259 -8.73 -0.05 1.97
N GLY A 260 -7.42 -0.19 2.07
CA GLY A 260 -6.49 0.46 1.17
C GLY A 260 -6.48 -0.08 -0.27
N ARG A 261 -5.94 0.69 -1.21
CA ARG A 261 -5.63 0.22 -2.58
C ARG A 261 -4.42 -0.70 -2.65
N VAL A 262 -4.40 -1.50 -3.72
CA VAL A 262 -3.31 -2.42 -4.08
C VAL A 262 -2.04 -1.65 -4.43
N LYS A 263 -1.00 -1.89 -3.64
CA LYS A 263 0.40 -1.52 -3.85
C LYS A 263 1.30 -2.57 -3.16
N PRO A 264 2.52 -2.86 -3.66
CA PRO A 264 3.17 -2.29 -4.86
C PRO A 264 2.40 -2.62 -6.15
N ASP A 265 2.75 -1.98 -7.27
CA ASP A 265 2.13 -2.31 -8.56
C ASP A 265 2.70 -3.62 -9.13
N ILE A 266 4.02 -3.78 -9.03
CA ILE A 266 4.78 -4.97 -9.45
C ILE A 266 5.97 -5.20 -8.52
N VAL A 267 6.56 -6.38 -8.60
CA VAL A 267 7.81 -6.71 -7.92
C VAL A 267 8.92 -7.08 -8.91
N THR A 268 10.17 -6.88 -8.52
CA THR A 268 11.34 -7.36 -9.26
C THR A 268 12.52 -7.61 -8.33
N TYR A 269 13.63 -8.11 -8.88
CA TYR A 269 14.82 -8.41 -8.09
C TYR A 269 15.32 -7.18 -7.35
N GLY A 270 15.31 -7.26 -6.02
CA GLY A 270 15.77 -6.23 -5.10
C GLY A 270 16.77 -6.77 -4.07
N SER A 271 17.00 -8.08 -4.00
CA SER A 271 17.98 -8.69 -3.09
C SER A 271 19.21 -9.18 -3.85
N GLY A 272 20.40 -8.71 -3.46
CA GLY A 272 21.66 -9.19 -4.01
C GLY A 272 21.92 -8.79 -5.47
N VAL A 273 21.33 -7.70 -5.94
CA VAL A 273 21.49 -7.26 -7.34
C VAL A 273 22.87 -6.65 -7.53
N ARG A 274 23.53 -7.04 -8.63
CA ARG A 274 24.84 -6.52 -9.02
C ARG A 274 24.69 -5.27 -9.89
N GLY A 275 25.34 -4.18 -9.50
CA GLY A 275 25.36 -2.90 -10.21
C GLY A 275 26.72 -2.21 -10.08
N SER A 276 26.85 -1.00 -10.62
CA SER A 276 28.13 -0.26 -10.64
C SER A 276 28.65 0.02 -9.23
N GLY A 277 29.96 -0.15 -9.04
CA GLY A 277 30.66 0.31 -7.84
C GLY A 277 30.71 1.84 -7.75
N MET A 278 31.33 2.37 -6.70
CA MET A 278 31.43 3.83 -6.52
C MET A 278 32.41 4.48 -7.52
N LYS A 279 33.52 3.81 -7.84
CA LYS A 279 34.56 4.32 -8.75
C LYS A 279 34.75 3.46 -9.99
N GLU A 280 34.78 2.14 -9.78
CA GLU A 280 34.95 1.12 -10.80
C GLU A 280 34.33 -0.20 -10.32
N GLY A 281 34.30 -1.21 -11.19
CA GLY A 281 33.86 -2.54 -10.83
C GLY A 281 32.36 -2.65 -10.58
N CYS A 282 31.95 -3.80 -10.06
CA CYS A 282 30.58 -4.08 -9.68
C CYS A 282 30.48 -4.27 -8.16
N ARG A 283 29.39 -3.81 -7.54
CA ARG A 283 29.01 -4.13 -6.16
C ARG A 283 27.62 -4.77 -6.13
N SER A 284 27.30 -5.45 -5.04
CA SER A 284 25.97 -6.01 -4.80
C SER A 284 25.26 -5.24 -3.70
N LEU A 285 24.00 -4.87 -3.92
CA LEU A 285 23.16 -4.21 -2.92
C LEU A 285 21.80 -4.93 -2.80
N SER A 286 21.11 -4.66 -1.69
CA SER A 286 19.74 -5.11 -1.45
C SER A 286 18.87 -3.94 -0.97
N GLY A 287 17.64 -3.88 -1.44
CA GLY A 287 16.65 -2.87 -1.08
C GLY A 287 15.61 -2.69 -2.19
N THR A 288 14.46 -2.10 -1.89
CA THR A 288 13.52 -1.66 -2.93
C THR A 288 14.07 -0.48 -3.72
N SER A 289 15.00 0.29 -3.14
CA SER A 289 15.85 1.27 -3.81
C SER A 289 16.72 0.67 -4.93
N VAL A 290 16.91 -0.66 -4.91
CA VAL A 290 17.60 -1.45 -5.93
C VAL A 290 16.61 -2.07 -6.94
N ALA A 291 15.40 -2.44 -6.50
CA ALA A 291 14.35 -2.93 -7.39
C ALA A 291 13.77 -1.83 -8.29
N SER A 292 13.61 -0.61 -7.78
CA SER A 292 13.13 0.55 -8.53
C SER A 292 13.93 0.81 -9.83
N PRO A 293 15.28 0.89 -9.82
CA PRO A 293 16.05 1.12 -11.04
C PRO A 293 16.07 -0.07 -12.00
N VAL A 294 15.77 -1.30 -11.53
CA VAL A 294 15.55 -2.44 -12.44
C VAL A 294 14.31 -2.17 -13.30
N VAL A 295 13.22 -1.70 -12.69
CA VAL A 295 12.01 -1.31 -13.43
C VAL A 295 12.24 -0.05 -14.24
N ALA A 296 12.91 0.98 -13.71
CA ALA A 296 13.20 2.20 -14.46
C ALA A 296 14.06 1.94 -15.71
N GLY A 297 15.05 1.04 -15.59
CA GLY A 297 15.84 0.57 -16.73
C GLY A 297 14.99 -0.19 -17.75
N ALA A 298 14.14 -1.11 -17.29
CA ALA A 298 13.19 -1.83 -18.14
C ALA A 298 12.23 -0.87 -18.86
N VAL A 299 11.64 0.10 -18.16
CA VAL A 299 10.76 1.14 -18.72
C VAL A 299 11.49 1.99 -19.75
N THR A 300 12.73 2.39 -19.48
CA THR A 300 13.56 3.16 -20.42
C THR A 300 13.83 2.36 -21.69
N LEU A 301 14.16 1.07 -21.56
CA LEU A 301 14.34 0.16 -22.68
C LEU A 301 13.04 -0.02 -23.47
N LEU A 302 11.92 -0.32 -22.81
CA LEU A 302 10.60 -0.49 -23.41
C LEU A 302 10.14 0.77 -24.16
N ALA A 303 10.33 1.95 -23.56
CA ALA A 303 9.98 3.21 -24.19
C ALA A 303 10.73 3.39 -25.52
N SER A 304 12.00 2.94 -25.61
CA SER A 304 12.79 3.00 -26.86
C SER A 304 12.32 2.03 -27.95
N THR A 305 11.41 1.11 -27.63
CA THR A 305 10.86 0.15 -28.61
C THR A 305 9.65 0.68 -29.37
N VAL A 306 8.96 1.69 -28.82
CA VAL A 306 7.71 2.20 -29.40
C VAL A 306 8.01 3.30 -30.41
N GLN A 307 7.55 3.12 -31.66
CA GLN A 307 7.76 4.08 -32.74
C GLN A 307 6.99 5.39 -32.49
N ASN A 308 5.71 5.29 -32.09
CA ASN A 308 4.91 6.45 -31.72
C ASN A 308 5.03 6.74 -30.22
N ARG A 309 5.95 7.64 -29.89
CA ARG A 309 6.26 8.05 -28.51
C ARG A 309 5.09 8.69 -27.77
N ASP A 310 4.10 9.25 -28.48
CA ASP A 310 2.94 9.88 -27.85
C ASP A 310 2.01 8.87 -27.17
N LEU A 311 2.08 7.58 -27.55
CA LEU A 311 1.34 6.50 -26.91
C LEU A 311 1.99 6.06 -25.58
N VAL A 312 3.23 6.46 -25.31
CA VAL A 312 3.97 6.11 -24.10
C VAL A 312 3.78 7.23 -23.09
N ASN A 313 2.95 6.96 -22.09
CA ASN A 313 2.63 7.87 -20.99
C ASN A 313 2.60 7.08 -19.66
N PRO A 314 2.49 7.75 -18.50
CA PRO A 314 2.48 7.08 -17.19
C PRO A 314 1.45 5.95 -17.08
N ALA A 315 0.21 6.18 -17.53
CA ALA A 315 -0.82 5.14 -17.49
C ALA A 315 -0.53 3.99 -18.46
N SER A 316 -0.21 4.25 -19.73
CA SER A 316 -0.01 3.18 -20.73
C SER A 316 1.18 2.28 -20.38
N MET A 317 2.28 2.87 -19.89
CA MET A 317 3.42 2.11 -19.41
C MET A 317 3.03 1.27 -18.18
N LYS A 318 2.36 1.87 -17.20
CA LYS A 318 1.89 1.15 -16.00
C LYS A 318 0.93 0.01 -16.36
N GLN A 319 0.00 0.25 -17.28
CA GLN A 319 -0.94 -0.75 -17.82
C GLN A 319 -0.21 -1.93 -18.46
N ALA A 320 0.81 -1.66 -19.29
CA ALA A 320 1.59 -2.71 -19.91
C ALA A 320 2.35 -3.56 -18.88
N LEU A 321 2.94 -2.93 -17.87
CA LEU A 321 3.67 -3.63 -16.81
C LEU A 321 2.74 -4.51 -15.96
N ILE A 322 1.59 -3.99 -15.52
CA ILE A 322 0.65 -4.78 -14.69
C ILE A 322 -0.02 -5.91 -15.49
N ALA A 323 -0.36 -5.68 -16.77
CA ALA A 323 -1.03 -6.69 -17.61
C ALA A 323 -0.09 -7.83 -18.04
N SER A 324 1.22 -7.56 -18.04
CA SER A 324 2.26 -8.53 -18.40
C SER A 324 2.86 -9.26 -17.19
N ALA A 325 2.73 -8.70 -15.98
CA ALA A 325 3.34 -9.23 -14.78
C ALA A 325 2.98 -10.71 -14.53
N ARG A 326 3.97 -11.47 -14.04
CA ARG A 326 3.83 -12.88 -13.71
C ARG A 326 3.62 -13.04 -12.22
N ARG A 327 2.43 -13.49 -11.82
CA ARG A 327 2.12 -13.75 -10.41
C ARG A 327 3.05 -14.78 -9.78
N LEU A 328 3.45 -14.50 -8.55
CA LEU A 328 4.16 -15.38 -7.66
C LEU A 328 3.13 -16.25 -6.90
N PRO A 329 3.31 -17.58 -6.88
CA PRO A 329 2.38 -18.47 -6.20
C PRO A 329 2.46 -18.28 -4.68
N GLY A 330 1.31 -18.36 -4.01
CA GLY A 330 1.24 -18.30 -2.53
C GLY A 330 1.44 -16.91 -1.92
N VAL A 331 1.57 -15.86 -2.74
CA VAL A 331 1.75 -14.47 -2.30
C VAL A 331 0.49 -13.66 -2.59
N ASN A 332 0.09 -12.75 -1.70
CA ASN A 332 -1.10 -11.91 -1.91
C ASN A 332 -0.80 -10.60 -2.66
N MET A 333 -1.83 -9.98 -3.22
CA MET A 333 -1.69 -8.77 -4.04
C MET A 333 -1.10 -7.56 -3.31
N PHE A 334 -1.19 -7.48 -1.98
CA PHE A 334 -0.56 -6.39 -1.21
C PHE A 334 0.93 -6.61 -0.94
N GLU A 335 1.45 -7.81 -1.22
CA GLU A 335 2.89 -8.09 -1.18
C GLU A 335 3.52 -8.02 -2.58
N GLN A 336 2.85 -8.59 -3.59
CA GLN A 336 3.42 -8.72 -4.95
C GLN A 336 2.85 -7.76 -5.99
N GLY A 337 1.78 -7.02 -5.68
CA GLY A 337 1.01 -6.30 -6.68
C GLY A 337 0.41 -7.26 -7.71
N HIS A 338 0.65 -6.96 -8.99
CA HIS A 338 0.27 -7.83 -10.11
C HIS A 338 1.29 -8.95 -10.40
N GLY A 339 2.41 -8.95 -9.68
CA GLY A 339 3.44 -9.98 -9.76
C GLY A 339 4.79 -9.45 -10.25
N LYS A 340 5.64 -10.39 -10.64
CA LYS A 340 7.00 -10.14 -11.09
C LYS A 340 7.02 -9.53 -12.50
N LEU A 341 7.88 -8.54 -12.71
CA LEU A 341 8.17 -7.94 -14.02
C LEU A 341 8.46 -9.01 -15.09
N ASP A 342 7.73 -8.95 -16.21
CA ASP A 342 8.00 -9.72 -17.42
C ASP A 342 8.26 -8.75 -18.60
N LEU A 343 9.54 -8.51 -18.88
CA LEU A 343 9.97 -7.50 -19.86
C LEU A 343 9.46 -7.80 -21.28
N ILE A 344 9.52 -9.07 -21.70
CA ILE A 344 9.18 -9.45 -23.07
C ILE A 344 7.67 -9.37 -23.29
N ARG A 345 6.88 -9.83 -22.30
CA ARG A 345 5.43 -9.69 -22.39
C ARG A 345 4.99 -8.23 -22.29
N ALA A 346 5.68 -7.39 -21.51
CA ALA A 346 5.43 -5.95 -21.48
C ALA A 346 5.70 -5.30 -22.86
N TYR A 347 6.80 -5.68 -23.53
CA TYR A 347 7.10 -5.26 -24.90
C TYR A 347 5.99 -5.64 -25.89
N GLN A 348 5.50 -6.88 -25.83
CA GLN A 348 4.40 -7.34 -26.69
C GLN A 348 3.10 -6.56 -26.47
N VAL A 349 2.78 -6.26 -25.20
CA VAL A 349 1.61 -5.44 -24.85
C VAL A 349 1.78 -4.02 -25.39
N LEU A 350 2.94 -3.37 -25.19
CA LEU A 350 3.20 -2.02 -25.68
C LEU A 350 3.17 -1.93 -27.21
N ASN A 351 3.73 -2.91 -27.91
CA ASN A 351 3.78 -2.90 -29.38
C ASN A 351 2.38 -3.04 -30.02
N SER A 352 1.43 -3.63 -29.29
CA SER A 352 0.02 -3.77 -29.73
C SER A 352 -0.93 -2.85 -28.95
N TYR A 353 -0.39 -1.92 -28.16
CA TYR A 353 -1.15 -1.10 -27.24
C TYR A 353 -2.07 -0.14 -27.99
N LYS A 354 -3.32 -0.10 -27.55
CA LYS A 354 -4.29 0.91 -27.95
C LYS A 354 -4.67 1.71 -26.71
N PRO A 355 -4.69 3.06 -26.79
CA PRO A 355 -5.13 3.89 -25.68
C PRO A 355 -6.46 3.42 -25.11
N GLN A 356 -6.48 3.08 -23.82
CA GLN A 356 -7.67 2.52 -23.17
C GLN A 356 -7.67 2.77 -21.66
N ALA A 357 -8.85 2.61 -21.05
CA ALA A 357 -8.96 2.50 -19.60
C ALA A 357 -8.67 1.06 -19.15
N SER A 358 -8.21 0.89 -17.91
CA SER A 358 -8.08 -0.40 -17.25
C SER A 358 -8.29 -0.29 -15.75
N LEU A 359 -8.43 -1.43 -15.08
CA LEU A 359 -8.69 -1.51 -13.64
C LEU A 359 -7.58 -2.28 -12.92
N SER A 360 -7.21 -1.81 -11.73
CA SER A 360 -6.23 -2.44 -10.85
C SER A 360 -6.78 -2.55 -9.42
N PRO A 361 -7.16 -3.76 -8.94
CA PRO A 361 -7.14 -5.03 -9.66
C PRO A 361 -8.17 -5.08 -10.80
N SER A 362 -7.98 -5.99 -11.77
CA SER A 362 -8.86 -6.13 -12.94
C SER A 362 -10.14 -6.92 -12.67
N TYR A 363 -10.26 -7.53 -11.49
CA TYR A 363 -11.44 -8.26 -11.01
C TYR A 363 -11.41 -8.33 -9.47
N ILE A 364 -12.54 -8.68 -8.88
CA ILE A 364 -12.71 -8.93 -7.45
C ILE A 364 -13.21 -10.37 -7.29
N ASP A 365 -12.34 -11.29 -6.85
CA ASP A 365 -12.73 -12.66 -6.51
C ASP A 365 -12.39 -12.96 -5.05
N LEU A 366 -13.39 -12.82 -4.18
CA LEU A 366 -13.24 -13.07 -2.74
C LEU A 366 -13.09 -14.56 -2.41
N THR A 367 -13.07 -15.44 -3.42
CA THR A 367 -12.78 -16.88 -3.24
C THR A 367 -11.32 -17.23 -3.54
N GLU A 368 -10.54 -16.31 -4.10
CA GLU A 368 -9.14 -16.54 -4.49
C GLU A 368 -8.17 -16.26 -3.34
N SER A 369 -7.91 -17.28 -2.52
CA SER A 369 -6.93 -17.22 -1.43
C SER A 369 -5.59 -17.86 -1.84
N PRO A 370 -4.42 -17.28 -1.50
CA PRO A 370 -4.24 -16.07 -0.69
C PRO A 370 -4.25 -14.77 -1.51
N TYR A 371 -4.40 -14.81 -2.83
CA TYR A 371 -4.16 -13.64 -3.69
C TYR A 371 -4.99 -12.41 -3.28
N MET A 372 -6.28 -12.62 -2.99
CA MET A 372 -7.25 -11.57 -2.65
C MET A 372 -7.34 -11.30 -1.13
N TRP A 373 -6.33 -11.67 -0.35
CA TRP A 373 -6.29 -11.34 1.08
C TRP A 373 -6.31 -9.81 1.28
N PRO A 374 -7.01 -9.25 2.30
CA PRO A 374 -7.74 -9.96 3.36
C PRO A 374 -9.15 -10.39 2.95
N TYR A 375 -9.66 -9.95 1.81
CA TYR A 375 -11.06 -10.15 1.43
C TYR A 375 -11.47 -11.62 1.26
N CYS A 376 -10.52 -12.51 0.95
CA CYS A 376 -10.78 -13.95 0.85
C CYS A 376 -10.65 -14.73 2.17
N SER A 377 -10.29 -14.09 3.28
CA SER A 377 -10.11 -14.74 4.58
C SER A 377 -11.43 -15.17 5.23
N GLN A 378 -12.54 -14.56 4.81
CA GLN A 378 -13.87 -14.82 5.33
C GLN A 378 -14.95 -14.63 4.26
N PRO A 379 -16.00 -15.48 4.24
CA PRO A 379 -17.19 -15.21 3.44
C PRO A 379 -17.99 -14.06 4.05
N ILE A 380 -18.78 -13.38 3.21
CA ILE A 380 -19.72 -12.35 3.66
C ILE A 380 -21.09 -12.96 3.97
N TYR A 381 -21.93 -12.22 4.67
CA TYR A 381 -23.24 -12.69 5.11
C TYR A 381 -24.20 -11.51 5.33
N TYR A 382 -25.51 -11.77 5.43
CA TYR A 382 -26.50 -10.71 5.62
C TYR A 382 -26.43 -10.07 7.01
N GLY A 383 -26.50 -8.74 7.05
CA GLY A 383 -26.45 -7.95 8.28
C GLY A 383 -25.03 -7.58 8.74
N GLY A 384 -23.99 -8.06 8.05
CA GLY A 384 -22.60 -7.64 8.29
C GLY A 384 -22.25 -6.28 7.66
N MET A 385 -21.16 -5.67 8.12
CA MET A 385 -20.59 -4.47 7.49
C MET A 385 -20.21 -4.75 6.03
N PRO A 386 -20.46 -3.80 5.11
CA PRO A 386 -20.08 -3.97 3.72
C PRO A 386 -18.57 -4.18 3.56
N THR A 387 -18.18 -5.14 2.71
CA THR A 387 -16.79 -5.31 2.33
C THR A 387 -16.46 -4.30 1.23
N ILE A 388 -15.53 -3.39 1.50
CA ILE A 388 -15.11 -2.35 0.55
C ILE A 388 -13.81 -2.79 -0.13
N VAL A 389 -13.81 -2.87 -1.46
CA VAL A 389 -12.61 -3.13 -2.25
C VAL A 389 -12.32 -1.90 -3.11
N ASN A 390 -11.15 -1.30 -2.90
CA ASN A 390 -10.70 -0.14 -3.67
C ASN A 390 -9.93 -0.54 -4.93
N VAL A 391 -10.36 0.02 -6.05
CA VAL A 391 -9.83 -0.24 -7.39
C VAL A 391 -9.30 1.06 -7.98
N THR A 392 -8.09 1.04 -8.51
CA THR A 392 -7.53 2.14 -9.30
C THR A 392 -8.00 2.00 -10.75
N ILE A 393 -8.58 3.07 -11.28
CA ILE A 393 -8.89 3.23 -12.70
C ILE A 393 -7.68 3.90 -13.34
N LEU A 394 -7.05 3.26 -14.33
CA LEU A 394 -5.97 3.85 -15.12
C LEU A 394 -6.54 4.32 -16.46
N ASN A 395 -6.21 5.54 -16.87
CA ASN A 395 -6.63 6.16 -18.10
C ASN A 395 -5.43 6.36 -19.04
N GLY A 396 -5.18 5.40 -19.93
CA GLY A 396 -4.11 5.51 -20.90
C GLY A 396 -4.46 6.28 -22.16
N MET A 397 -5.62 6.94 -22.21
CA MET A 397 -6.12 7.74 -23.35
C MET A 397 -5.67 9.20 -23.34
N GLY A 398 -5.43 9.79 -22.16
CA GLY A 398 -4.97 11.17 -22.01
C GLY A 398 -4.84 11.59 -20.54
N VAL A 399 -4.22 12.75 -20.29
CA VAL A 399 -3.96 13.34 -18.94
C VAL A 399 -5.25 13.65 -18.15
N THR A 400 -6.42 13.54 -18.77
CA THR A 400 -7.67 13.75 -18.05
C THR A 400 -8.72 12.79 -18.60
N GLY A 401 -9.55 12.27 -17.71
CA GLY A 401 -10.69 11.46 -18.07
C GLY A 401 -11.90 11.81 -17.23
N ARG A 402 -13.08 11.43 -17.71
CA ARG A 402 -14.33 11.51 -16.97
C ARG A 402 -15.08 10.19 -17.05
N ILE A 403 -15.75 9.83 -15.97
CA ILE A 403 -16.68 8.71 -15.97
C ILE A 403 -18.03 9.24 -16.48
N LEU A 404 -18.48 8.76 -17.65
CA LEU A 404 -19.66 9.31 -18.33
C LEU A 404 -20.96 9.02 -17.58
N ASP A 405 -21.16 7.75 -17.23
CA ASP A 405 -22.33 7.27 -16.53
C ASP A 405 -21.95 6.73 -15.16
N LYS A 406 -22.87 6.87 -14.20
CA LYS A 406 -22.71 6.22 -12.90
C LYS A 406 -22.46 4.73 -13.11
N PRO A 407 -21.38 4.12 -12.57
CA PRO A 407 -21.16 2.69 -12.69
C PRO A 407 -22.31 1.92 -12.05
N ILE A 408 -22.84 0.94 -12.78
CA ILE A 408 -24.01 0.15 -12.37
C ILE A 408 -23.60 -1.29 -12.16
N TRP A 409 -24.10 -1.87 -11.07
CA TRP A 409 -24.05 -3.30 -10.79
C TRP A 409 -24.95 -4.08 -11.76
N GLN A 410 -24.37 -5.06 -12.45
CA GLN A 410 -25.06 -5.97 -13.35
C GLN A 410 -24.97 -7.39 -12.80
N PRO A 411 -26.00 -7.86 -12.07
CA PRO A 411 -26.00 -9.20 -11.50
C PRO A 411 -26.15 -10.27 -12.58
N TYR A 412 -25.38 -11.34 -12.48
CA TYR A 412 -25.62 -12.52 -13.31
C TYR A 412 -26.66 -13.42 -12.64
N LEU A 413 -27.92 -13.32 -13.08
CA LEU A 413 -29.04 -14.06 -12.49
C LEU A 413 -28.81 -15.58 -12.43
N PRO A 414 -28.25 -16.26 -13.46
CA PRO A 414 -27.96 -17.70 -13.39
C PRO A 414 -26.84 -18.06 -12.39
N GLN A 415 -26.05 -17.07 -11.96
CA GLN A 415 -24.97 -17.22 -10.98
C GLN A 415 -25.28 -16.47 -9.67
N ASN A 416 -26.57 -16.32 -9.34
CA ASN A 416 -27.07 -15.75 -8.08
C ASN A 416 -26.56 -14.31 -7.81
N GLY A 417 -26.24 -13.53 -8.84
CA GLY A 417 -25.73 -12.16 -8.68
C GLY A 417 -26.69 -11.23 -7.95
N ASP A 418 -27.97 -11.56 -7.96
CA ASP A 418 -29.03 -10.84 -7.25
C ASP A 418 -29.04 -11.14 -5.74
N HIS A 419 -28.16 -12.01 -5.23
CA HIS A 419 -27.99 -12.32 -3.80
C HIS A 419 -27.01 -11.38 -3.09
N ILE A 420 -26.34 -10.50 -3.84
CA ILE A 420 -25.50 -9.43 -3.30
C ILE A 420 -25.98 -8.07 -3.79
N ASP A 421 -25.84 -7.09 -2.92
CA ASP A 421 -26.03 -5.68 -3.22
C ASP A 421 -24.65 -5.04 -3.38
N VAL A 422 -24.45 -4.31 -4.49
CA VAL A 422 -23.19 -3.65 -4.80
C VAL A 422 -23.44 -2.15 -4.96
N ALA A 423 -22.79 -1.37 -4.11
CA ALA A 423 -22.74 0.09 -4.19
C ALA A 423 -21.33 0.54 -4.61
N VAL A 424 -21.24 1.71 -5.25
CA VAL A 424 -19.98 2.26 -5.73
C VAL A 424 -19.83 3.73 -5.32
N SER A 425 -18.60 4.10 -4.96
CA SER A 425 -18.13 5.48 -4.91
C SER A 425 -16.94 5.62 -5.85
N TYR A 426 -16.80 6.75 -6.54
CA TYR A 426 -15.79 6.89 -7.58
C TYR A 426 -15.39 8.34 -7.81
N SER A 427 -14.20 8.55 -8.35
CA SER A 427 -13.74 9.85 -8.82
C SER A 427 -14.47 10.26 -10.12
N PRO A 428 -15.18 11.40 -10.16
CA PRO A 428 -15.87 11.84 -11.37
C PRO A 428 -14.89 12.24 -12.49
N VAL A 429 -13.72 12.75 -12.10
CA VAL A 429 -12.61 13.11 -12.97
C VAL A 429 -11.43 12.22 -12.64
N LEU A 430 -10.78 11.68 -13.67
CA LEU A 430 -9.51 10.97 -13.58
C LEU A 430 -8.42 11.98 -13.91
N TRP A 431 -7.51 12.24 -12.98
CA TRP A 431 -6.41 13.16 -13.17
C TRP A 431 -5.26 12.82 -12.19
N PRO A 432 -4.00 12.89 -12.65
CA PRO A 432 -3.57 13.12 -14.03
C PRO A 432 -3.72 11.88 -14.93
N TRP A 433 -3.57 10.65 -14.44
CA TRP A 433 -3.74 9.46 -15.31
C TRP A 433 -4.60 8.39 -14.68
N ALA A 434 -5.12 8.66 -13.49
CA ALA A 434 -5.86 7.69 -12.72
C ALA A 434 -6.97 8.31 -11.89
N GLY A 435 -7.81 7.45 -11.35
CA GLY A 435 -8.78 7.77 -10.33
C GLY A 435 -9.17 6.52 -9.55
N TYR A 436 -10.17 6.63 -8.70
CA TYR A 436 -10.57 5.54 -7.81
C TYR A 436 -12.00 5.08 -8.09
N LEU A 437 -12.23 3.81 -7.76
CA LEU A 437 -13.52 3.17 -7.65
C LEU A 437 -13.52 2.34 -6.36
N ALA A 438 -14.31 2.74 -5.38
CA ALA A 438 -14.60 1.97 -4.18
C ALA A 438 -15.85 1.14 -4.41
N VAL A 439 -15.71 -0.19 -4.33
CA VAL A 439 -16.82 -1.14 -4.49
C VAL A 439 -17.22 -1.68 -3.13
N SER A 440 -18.42 -1.32 -2.67
CA SER A 440 -19.01 -1.77 -1.41
C SER A 440 -19.95 -2.93 -1.67
N ILE A 441 -19.67 -4.09 -1.07
CA ILE A 441 -20.38 -5.35 -1.30
C ILE A 441 -21.07 -5.79 -0.01
N SER A 442 -22.38 -5.98 -0.07
CA SER A 442 -23.19 -6.55 1.01
C SER A 442 -24.08 -7.69 0.49
N VAL A 443 -24.63 -8.48 1.40
CA VAL A 443 -25.54 -9.58 1.05
C VAL A 443 -26.98 -9.09 1.09
N ALA A 444 -27.77 -9.45 0.08
CA ALA A 444 -29.18 -9.10 0.01
C ALA A 444 -30.00 -9.87 1.06
N LYS A 445 -31.06 -9.26 1.59
CA LYS A 445 -31.91 -9.86 2.65
C LYS A 445 -32.45 -11.26 2.32
N LYS A 446 -32.78 -11.53 1.05
CA LYS A 446 -33.28 -12.84 0.60
C LYS A 446 -32.25 -13.97 0.71
N ALA A 447 -30.96 -13.62 0.78
CA ALA A 447 -29.85 -14.56 0.89
C ALA A 447 -29.36 -14.74 2.34
N ALA A 448 -30.11 -14.26 3.35
CA ALA A 448 -29.70 -14.30 4.75
C ALA A 448 -29.44 -15.71 5.30
N SER A 449 -30.20 -16.70 4.82
CA SER A 449 -30.04 -18.12 5.19
C SER A 449 -29.40 -18.96 4.07
N TRP A 450 -28.87 -18.31 3.03
CA TRP A 450 -28.34 -18.98 1.85
C TRP A 450 -26.83 -19.17 1.93
N GLU A 451 -26.34 -20.24 1.32
CA GLU A 451 -24.92 -20.51 1.17
C GLU A 451 -24.58 -20.74 -0.30
N GLY A 452 -23.51 -20.11 -0.78
CA GLY A 452 -23.01 -20.35 -2.12
C GLY A 452 -22.17 -19.22 -2.68
N ILE A 453 -22.06 -19.16 -4.00
CA ILE A 453 -21.27 -18.16 -4.72
C ILE A 453 -22.22 -17.28 -5.55
N ALA A 454 -22.07 -15.97 -5.40
CA ALA A 454 -22.75 -14.94 -6.19
C ALA A 454 -21.76 -14.25 -7.14
N GLN A 455 -22.21 -13.94 -8.35
CA GLN A 455 -21.38 -13.32 -9.38
C GLN A 455 -22.11 -12.24 -10.18
N GLY A 456 -21.35 -11.28 -10.68
CA GLY A 456 -21.82 -10.25 -11.60
C GLY A 456 -20.66 -9.35 -11.99
N HIS A 457 -20.96 -8.15 -12.47
CA HIS A 457 -19.92 -7.18 -12.75
C HIS A 457 -20.40 -5.73 -12.61
N VAL A 458 -19.45 -4.83 -12.43
CA VAL A 458 -19.66 -3.38 -12.58
C VAL A 458 -19.11 -2.96 -13.94
N MET A 459 -19.88 -2.18 -14.69
CA MET A 459 -19.44 -1.56 -15.93
C MET A 459 -19.06 -0.10 -15.72
N ILE A 460 -17.96 0.34 -16.32
CA ILE A 460 -17.47 1.72 -16.24
C ILE A 460 -17.09 2.16 -17.65
N THR A 461 -17.57 3.32 -18.07
CA THR A 461 -17.15 3.95 -19.33
C THR A 461 -16.39 5.22 -19.00
N VAL A 462 -15.11 5.23 -19.37
CA VAL A 462 -14.24 6.38 -19.26
C VAL A 462 -14.20 7.07 -20.61
N ALA A 463 -14.32 8.40 -20.60
CA ALA A 463 -14.11 9.23 -21.76
C ALA A 463 -12.96 10.19 -21.52
N SER A 464 -12.13 10.43 -22.53
CA SER A 464 -10.92 11.24 -22.42
C SER A 464 -10.70 12.03 -23.71
N PRO A 465 -10.27 13.30 -23.64
CA PRO A 465 -9.94 14.07 -24.83
C PRO A 465 -8.82 13.38 -25.63
N ALA A 466 -8.94 13.28 -26.95
CA ALA A 466 -7.84 12.81 -27.78
C ALA A 466 -6.67 13.80 -27.72
N GLU A 467 -5.46 13.32 -27.42
CA GLU A 467 -4.27 14.18 -27.34
C GLU A 467 -3.73 14.66 -28.70
N ASN A 468 -4.24 14.13 -29.83
CA ASN A 468 -3.73 14.47 -31.17
C ASN A 468 -4.72 15.28 -32.01
N ASN A 469 -4.20 16.37 -32.59
CA ASN A 469 -4.78 17.27 -33.60
C ASN A 469 -5.23 16.54 -34.90
N SER A 470 -6.18 15.61 -34.83
CA SER A 470 -7.09 15.44 -35.96
C SER A 470 -8.12 16.56 -35.89
N GLU A 471 -8.43 17.20 -37.02
CA GLU A 471 -9.31 18.36 -37.21
C GLU A 471 -10.78 18.16 -36.76
N ALA A 472 -11.05 17.17 -35.91
CA ALA A 472 -12.23 17.07 -35.06
C ALA A 472 -11.74 16.74 -33.65
N GLY A 473 -12.07 17.60 -32.67
CA GLY A 473 -11.84 17.38 -31.24
C GLY A 473 -12.63 16.16 -30.72
N GLY A 474 -12.22 14.97 -31.14
CA GLY A 474 -12.87 13.71 -30.83
C GLY A 474 -12.54 13.26 -29.40
N GLU A 475 -13.56 12.80 -28.70
CA GLU A 475 -13.42 12.18 -27.40
C GLU A 475 -13.21 10.67 -27.58
N MET A 476 -12.14 10.12 -27.00
CA MET A 476 -11.93 8.67 -26.93
C MET A 476 -12.74 8.11 -25.78
N THR A 477 -13.40 6.97 -26.02
CA THR A 477 -14.16 6.26 -24.98
C THR A 477 -13.63 4.84 -24.80
N SER A 478 -13.58 4.38 -23.56
CA SER A 478 -13.17 3.03 -23.20
C SER A 478 -14.08 2.50 -22.11
N THR A 479 -14.76 1.39 -22.42
CA THR A 479 -15.62 0.69 -21.47
C THR A 479 -14.90 -0.52 -20.90
N VAL A 480 -14.81 -0.57 -19.57
CA VAL A 480 -14.19 -1.66 -18.82
C VAL A 480 -15.24 -2.38 -17.96
N LYS A 481 -15.04 -3.69 -17.79
CA LYS A 481 -15.88 -4.54 -16.94
C LYS A 481 -15.05 -4.98 -15.75
N LEU A 482 -15.60 -4.85 -14.55
CA LEU A 482 -15.03 -5.35 -13.31
C LEU A 482 -15.84 -6.56 -12.83
N PRO A 483 -15.41 -7.80 -13.10
CA PRO A 483 -16.06 -8.99 -12.58
C PRO A 483 -15.97 -9.04 -11.04
N ILE A 484 -17.07 -9.41 -10.39
CA ILE A 484 -17.16 -9.58 -8.95
C ILE A 484 -17.67 -10.99 -8.66
N LYS A 485 -16.95 -11.72 -7.80
CA LYS A 485 -17.29 -13.06 -7.35
C LYS A 485 -17.08 -13.17 -5.84
N VAL A 486 -18.11 -13.64 -5.15
CA VAL A 486 -18.18 -13.57 -3.68
C VAL A 486 -18.77 -14.86 -3.12
N LYS A 487 -18.22 -15.34 -2.00
CA LYS A 487 -18.81 -16.43 -1.21
C LYS A 487 -19.71 -15.88 -0.12
N ILE A 488 -20.94 -16.37 -0.07
CA ILE A 488 -21.95 -16.04 0.94
C ILE A 488 -22.14 -17.25 1.86
N VAL A 489 -22.34 -16.99 3.15
CA VAL A 489 -22.78 -17.97 4.14
C VAL A 489 -24.02 -17.46 4.88
N PRO A 490 -24.80 -18.36 5.52
CA PRO A 490 -25.88 -17.95 6.40
C PRO A 490 -25.37 -17.02 7.51
N THR A 491 -26.18 -16.05 7.92
CA THR A 491 -25.82 -15.11 8.97
C THR A 491 -25.34 -15.85 10.22
N PRO A 492 -24.07 -15.64 10.65
CA PRO A 492 -23.52 -16.30 11.82
C PRO A 492 -24.27 -15.89 13.10
N PRO A 493 -24.24 -16.74 14.14
CA PRO A 493 -24.75 -16.37 15.45
C PRO A 493 -24.11 -15.06 15.94
N ARG A 494 -24.90 -14.19 16.55
CA ARG A 494 -24.47 -12.90 17.11
C ARG A 494 -23.19 -13.02 17.96
N SER A 495 -23.08 -14.06 18.78
CA SER A 495 -21.91 -14.32 19.64
C SER A 495 -20.60 -14.61 18.90
N LYS A 496 -20.65 -14.85 17.58
CA LYS A 496 -19.47 -15.04 16.73
C LYS A 496 -19.11 -13.79 15.94
N ARG A 497 -19.90 -12.71 16.02
CA ARG A 497 -19.74 -11.49 15.23
C ARG A 497 -19.07 -10.41 16.09
N VAL A 498 -17.86 -10.04 15.69
CA VAL A 498 -17.00 -9.05 16.33
C VAL A 498 -16.87 -7.85 15.40
N LEU A 499 -17.20 -6.68 15.90
CA LEU A 499 -17.00 -5.42 15.21
C LEU A 499 -15.73 -4.76 15.75
N TRP A 500 -14.82 -4.41 14.85
CA TRP A 500 -13.59 -3.69 15.15
C TRP A 500 -13.82 -2.21 14.87
N ASP A 501 -13.65 -1.37 15.88
CA ASP A 501 -13.68 0.08 15.70
C ASP A 501 -12.40 0.56 15.02
N GLN A 502 -12.51 1.05 13.79
CA GLN A 502 -11.40 1.65 13.04
C GLN A 502 -11.52 3.17 12.96
N TYR A 503 -12.72 3.71 13.24
CA TYR A 503 -13.02 5.12 13.03
C TYR A 503 -12.22 6.03 13.96
N HIS A 504 -11.93 5.54 15.16
CA HIS A 504 -11.18 6.26 16.20
C HIS A 504 -9.68 5.96 16.21
N ASN A 505 -9.19 5.18 15.25
CA ASN A 505 -7.76 4.91 15.09
C ASN A 505 -7.06 5.99 14.25
N LEU A 506 -5.78 6.19 14.53
CA LEU A 506 -4.90 7.06 13.78
C LEU A 506 -4.75 6.56 12.33
N ARG A 507 -5.19 7.39 11.37
CA ARG A 507 -4.93 7.14 9.94
C ARG A 507 -3.47 7.43 9.57
N TYR A 508 -2.99 8.56 10.09
CA TYR A 508 -1.71 9.18 9.82
C TYR A 508 -1.52 10.25 10.90
N PRO A 509 -0.36 10.34 11.56
CA PRO A 509 -0.16 11.27 12.67
C PRO A 509 -0.32 12.73 12.18
N PRO A 510 -1.38 13.47 12.59
CA PRO A 510 -1.50 14.90 12.27
C PRO A 510 -0.59 15.76 13.16
N GLY A 511 -0.02 15.15 14.21
CA GLY A 511 0.87 15.75 15.18
C GLY A 511 1.86 14.71 15.71
N TYR A 512 2.45 14.93 16.89
CA TYR A 512 3.40 13.97 17.43
C TYR A 512 2.68 12.87 18.22
N PHE A 513 2.50 11.72 17.57
CA PHE A 513 2.06 10.48 18.22
C PHE A 513 3.27 9.58 18.42
N PRO A 514 3.72 9.35 19.65
CA PRO A 514 4.88 8.53 19.92
C PRO A 514 4.56 7.06 19.70
N ARG A 515 5.55 6.28 19.25
CA ARG A 515 5.38 4.83 19.11
C ARG A 515 4.93 4.14 20.40
N ASP A 516 4.12 3.09 20.21
CA ASP A 516 3.75 2.09 21.21
C ASP A 516 4.97 1.54 21.96
N ASN A 517 6.00 1.16 21.20
CA ASN A 517 7.21 0.60 21.75
C ASN A 517 8.24 1.67 22.09
N LEU A 518 8.21 2.13 23.34
CA LEU A 518 9.15 3.11 23.93
C LEU A 518 10.65 2.71 23.85
N ARG A 519 10.99 1.46 23.53
CA ARG A 519 12.40 1.05 23.30
C ARG A 519 12.93 1.50 21.94
N MET A 520 12.06 1.82 20.99
CA MET A 520 12.44 2.28 19.66
C MET A 520 12.78 3.78 19.71
N LYS A 521 14.06 4.11 19.50
CA LYS A 521 14.57 5.49 19.66
C LYS A 521 14.83 6.23 18.35
N ASN A 522 14.88 5.53 17.23
CA ASN A 522 15.37 6.11 15.97
C ASN A 522 14.27 6.75 15.11
N ASP A 523 13.01 6.45 15.42
CA ASP A 523 11.85 7.01 14.76
C ASP A 523 10.78 7.24 15.84
N PRO A 524 10.57 8.50 16.26
CA PRO A 524 9.71 8.78 17.38
C PRO A 524 8.22 8.63 17.02
N LEU A 525 7.86 8.75 15.74
CA LEU A 525 6.47 8.82 15.30
C LEU A 525 5.88 7.42 15.05
N ASP A 526 4.61 7.23 15.40
CA ASP A 526 3.84 6.09 14.93
C ASP A 526 3.30 6.35 13.53
N TRP A 527 3.88 5.64 12.57
CA TRP A 527 3.50 5.71 11.16
C TRP A 527 2.65 4.52 10.72
N ASN A 528 2.39 3.57 11.62
CA ASN A 528 1.56 2.43 11.30
C ASN A 528 0.11 2.93 11.34
N GLY A 529 -0.65 2.78 10.27
CA GLY A 529 -2.03 3.28 10.21
C GLY A 529 -3.04 2.49 11.07
N ASP A 530 -2.63 1.98 12.23
CA ASP A 530 -3.41 1.28 13.27
C ASP A 530 -4.67 0.58 12.77
N HIS A 531 -4.45 -0.43 11.95
CA HIS A 531 -5.53 -1.11 11.24
C HIS A 531 -5.45 -2.62 11.40
N ILE A 532 -6.62 -3.24 11.45
CA ILE A 532 -6.77 -4.68 11.70
C ILE A 532 -6.01 -5.57 10.69
N HIS A 533 -5.73 -5.04 9.48
CA HIS A 533 -5.00 -5.73 8.42
C HIS A 533 -3.54 -5.26 8.28
N THR A 534 -3.05 -4.36 9.14
CA THR A 534 -1.67 -3.85 9.13
C THR A 534 -0.88 -4.39 10.33
N ASN A 535 -0.62 -3.56 11.35
CA ASN A 535 0.07 -3.90 12.60
C ASN A 535 -0.75 -4.84 13.49
N PHE A 536 -2.09 -4.85 13.38
CA PHE A 536 -2.96 -5.76 14.14
C PHE A 536 -3.34 -7.06 13.40
N ARG A 537 -2.68 -7.34 12.27
CA ARG A 537 -2.95 -8.51 11.42
C ARG A 537 -2.90 -9.86 12.17
N ASP A 538 -1.97 -10.03 13.10
CA ASP A 538 -1.81 -11.28 13.84
C ASP A 538 -3.02 -11.53 14.75
N MET A 539 -3.55 -10.48 15.40
CA MET A 539 -4.76 -10.58 16.21
C MET A 539 -5.98 -10.91 15.34
N TYR A 540 -6.11 -10.26 14.18
CA TYR A 540 -7.15 -10.60 13.21
C TYR A 540 -7.13 -12.07 12.82
N GLN A 541 -5.96 -12.59 12.43
CA GLN A 541 -5.80 -13.99 12.06
C GLN A 541 -6.14 -14.93 13.22
N HIS A 542 -5.74 -14.57 14.44
CA HIS A 542 -6.05 -15.34 15.63
C HIS A 542 -7.55 -15.42 15.90
N LEU A 543 -8.25 -14.28 15.92
CA LEU A 543 -9.71 -14.23 16.10
C LEU A 543 -10.43 -15.06 15.02
N ARG A 544 -10.00 -14.93 13.76
CA ARG A 544 -10.54 -15.71 12.65
C ARG A 544 -10.29 -17.21 12.81
N SER A 545 -9.11 -17.62 13.30
CA SER A 545 -8.79 -19.03 13.57
C SER A 545 -9.67 -19.65 14.67
N MET A 546 -10.20 -18.82 15.57
CA MET A 546 -11.15 -19.21 16.62
C MET A 546 -12.62 -19.22 16.16
N GLY A 547 -12.86 -18.93 14.88
CA GLY A 547 -14.18 -18.97 14.25
C GLY A 547 -15.03 -17.71 14.46
N TYR A 548 -14.43 -16.59 14.84
CA TYR A 548 -15.12 -15.29 14.87
C TYR A 548 -15.16 -14.66 13.49
N PHE A 549 -16.24 -13.95 13.19
CA PHE A 549 -16.40 -13.03 12.06
C PHE A 549 -16.01 -11.65 12.52
N VAL A 550 -15.00 -11.07 11.88
CA VAL A 550 -14.42 -9.79 12.30
C VAL A 550 -14.61 -8.78 11.18
N GLU A 551 -15.28 -7.69 11.50
CA GLU A 551 -15.66 -6.64 10.55
C GLU A 551 -15.12 -5.29 10.99
N VAL A 552 -14.91 -4.40 10.03
CA VAL A 552 -14.30 -3.08 10.25
C VAL A 552 -15.40 -2.02 10.28
N LEU A 553 -15.52 -1.30 11.38
CA LEU A 553 -16.37 -0.13 11.55
C LEU A 553 -15.58 1.12 11.17
N GLY A 554 -15.79 1.61 9.95
CA GLY A 554 -15.19 2.85 9.44
C GLY A 554 -16.05 4.11 9.64
N ALA A 555 -16.96 4.09 10.62
CA ALA A 555 -17.91 5.16 10.89
C ALA A 555 -18.10 5.34 12.41
N PRO A 556 -18.63 6.49 12.87
CA PRO A 556 -18.90 6.73 14.29
C PRO A 556 -19.73 5.62 14.93
N ILE A 557 -19.61 5.44 16.25
CA ILE A 557 -20.32 4.40 17.02
C ILE A 557 -21.85 4.55 16.90
N THR A 558 -22.33 5.77 16.62
CA THR A 558 -23.75 6.05 16.37
C THR A 558 -24.31 5.44 15.07
N CYS A 559 -23.45 5.01 14.14
CA CYS A 559 -23.84 4.64 12.78
C CYS A 559 -24.08 3.13 12.54
N PHE A 560 -23.88 2.26 13.53
CA PHE A 560 -24.09 0.82 13.37
C PHE A 560 -25.19 0.26 14.28
N ASP A 561 -25.85 -0.79 13.80
CA ASP A 561 -26.83 -1.57 14.57
C ASP A 561 -26.11 -2.60 15.46
N ALA A 562 -26.03 -2.33 16.75
CA ALA A 562 -25.38 -3.21 17.72
C ALA A 562 -26.14 -4.50 18.02
N SER A 563 -27.43 -4.59 17.66
CA SER A 563 -28.18 -5.84 17.79
C SER A 563 -27.59 -6.96 16.91
N GLN A 564 -26.87 -6.58 15.85
CA GLN A 564 -26.22 -7.49 14.92
C GLN A 564 -24.94 -8.13 15.49
N TYR A 565 -24.24 -7.47 16.42
CA TYR A 565 -22.90 -7.88 16.86
C TYR A 565 -22.92 -8.33 18.32
N GLY A 566 -22.12 -9.36 18.63
CA GLY A 566 -21.92 -9.80 20.01
C GLY A 566 -20.91 -8.93 20.75
N THR A 567 -19.91 -8.43 20.03
CA THR A 567 -18.79 -7.70 20.63
C THR A 567 -18.38 -6.51 19.76
N LEU A 568 -18.15 -5.36 20.39
CA LEU A 568 -17.38 -4.25 19.86
C LEU A 568 -15.98 -4.30 20.48
N MET A 569 -14.95 -4.25 19.64
CA MET A 569 -13.56 -4.23 20.03
C MET A 569 -12.95 -2.89 19.62
N MET A 570 -12.37 -2.19 20.58
CA MET A 570 -11.66 -0.93 20.41
C MET A 570 -10.22 -1.18 20.76
N VAL A 571 -9.31 -0.91 19.83
CA VAL A 571 -7.89 -1.22 20.01
C VAL A 571 -7.11 0.02 19.64
N ASP A 572 -6.36 0.51 20.61
CA ASP A 572 -5.41 1.60 20.42
C ASP A 572 -6.06 2.84 19.81
N SER A 573 -7.07 3.38 20.48
CA SER A 573 -7.82 4.52 19.95
C SER A 573 -7.19 5.84 20.37
N GLU A 574 -7.04 6.76 19.42
CA GLU A 574 -6.38 8.06 19.60
C GLU A 574 -7.33 9.26 19.53
N GLU A 575 -8.55 9.06 19.03
CA GLU A 575 -9.58 10.11 18.91
C GLU A 575 -10.45 10.26 20.18
N GLU A 576 -11.10 11.43 20.29
CA GLU A 576 -12.07 11.73 21.34
C GLU A 576 -13.49 11.23 20.97
N TYR A 577 -14.31 10.94 21.98
CA TYR A 577 -15.67 10.42 21.81
C TYR A 577 -16.73 11.48 22.07
N PHE A 578 -17.70 11.61 21.17
CA PHE A 578 -18.81 12.56 21.36
C PHE A 578 -19.81 12.06 22.41
N PRO A 579 -20.50 12.96 23.16
CA PRO A 579 -21.51 12.57 24.15
C PRO A 579 -22.62 11.66 23.59
N GLU A 580 -22.98 11.83 22.32
CA GLU A 580 -23.94 10.99 21.62
C GLU A 580 -23.43 9.55 21.44
N GLU A 581 -22.14 9.38 21.17
CA GLU A 581 -21.50 8.06 21.05
C GLU A 581 -21.45 7.35 22.40
N ILE A 582 -21.06 8.06 23.46
CA ILE A 582 -21.05 7.52 24.83
C ILE A 582 -22.46 7.05 25.21
N THR A 583 -23.47 7.89 24.96
CA THR A 583 -24.88 7.58 25.27
C THR A 583 -25.38 6.38 24.48
N LYS A 584 -25.03 6.30 23.19
CA LYS A 584 -25.42 5.19 22.32
C LYS A 584 -24.73 3.90 22.75
N LEU A 585 -23.42 3.92 22.97
CA LEU A 585 -22.64 2.76 23.38
C LEU A 585 -23.16 2.19 24.70
N ARG A 586 -23.50 3.06 25.66
CA ARG A 586 -24.14 2.66 26.91
C ARG A 586 -25.43 1.89 26.68
N ARG A 587 -26.33 2.43 25.84
CA ARG A 587 -27.59 1.77 25.51
C ARG A 587 -27.35 0.41 24.86
N ASP A 588 -26.37 0.30 23.98
CA ASP A 588 -26.07 -0.96 23.29
C ASP A 588 -25.52 -2.03 24.24
N ILE A 589 -24.67 -1.63 25.18
CA ILE A 589 -24.12 -2.52 26.21
C ILE A 589 -25.23 -2.98 27.16
N ASP A 590 -26.10 -2.07 27.58
CA ASP A 590 -27.29 -2.40 28.38
C ASP A 590 -28.22 -3.39 27.63
N ASN A 591 -28.21 -3.34 26.28
CA ASN A 591 -28.91 -4.27 25.39
C ASN A 591 -28.07 -5.53 25.02
N GLY A 592 -26.96 -5.77 25.72
CA GLY A 592 -26.19 -7.01 25.64
C GLY A 592 -25.05 -7.02 24.61
N LEU A 593 -24.57 -5.87 24.13
CA LEU A 593 -23.28 -5.75 23.43
C LEU A 593 -22.14 -5.91 24.44
N SER A 594 -21.16 -6.76 24.14
CA SER A 594 -19.90 -6.79 24.90
C SER A 594 -18.93 -5.75 24.36
N LEU A 595 -18.25 -5.03 25.25
CA LEU A 595 -17.20 -4.09 24.90
C LEU A 595 -15.85 -4.65 25.36
N ILE A 596 -14.85 -4.66 24.47
CA ILE A 596 -13.46 -4.97 24.80
C ILE A 596 -12.61 -3.79 24.35
N VAL A 597 -11.87 -3.21 25.28
CA VAL A 597 -10.98 -2.07 25.01
C VAL A 597 -9.54 -2.48 25.31
N PHE A 598 -8.70 -2.38 24.29
CA PHE A 598 -7.25 -2.44 24.41
C PHE A 598 -6.71 -1.03 24.20
N SER A 599 -5.85 -0.58 25.11
CA SER A 599 -5.23 0.73 25.04
C SER A 599 -3.74 0.57 25.28
N ASP A 600 -2.93 1.30 24.52
CA ASP A 600 -1.51 1.43 24.81
C ASP A 600 -1.25 2.46 25.92
N TRP A 601 0.01 2.78 26.12
CA TRP A 601 0.54 3.50 27.25
C TRP A 601 0.13 4.98 27.25
N TYR A 602 -0.03 5.55 28.44
CA TYR A 602 -0.17 6.98 28.63
C TYR A 602 0.53 7.40 29.93
N ASN A 603 1.51 8.30 29.82
CA ASN A 603 2.20 8.83 30.99
C ASN A 603 2.81 10.21 30.71
N THR A 604 2.29 11.24 31.38
CA THR A 604 2.70 12.64 31.13
C THR A 604 4.17 12.92 31.44
N SER A 605 4.80 12.14 32.33
CA SER A 605 6.22 12.29 32.65
C SER A 605 7.10 11.71 31.54
N VAL A 606 6.69 10.59 30.94
CA VAL A 606 7.37 10.01 29.78
C VAL A 606 7.16 10.86 28.54
N MET A 607 5.93 11.32 28.27
CA MET A 607 5.64 12.24 27.15
C MET A 607 6.55 13.47 27.17
N ARG A 608 6.79 14.06 28.36
CA ARG A 608 7.73 15.18 28.54
C ARG A 608 9.19 14.85 28.26
N LYS A 609 9.59 13.57 28.38
CA LYS A 609 10.96 13.10 28.14
C LYS A 609 11.21 12.69 26.70
N VAL A 610 10.19 12.23 25.98
CA VAL A 610 10.31 11.81 24.57
C VAL A 610 10.10 12.96 23.58
N LYS A 611 9.87 14.18 24.07
CA LYS A 611 9.91 15.38 23.24
C LYS A 611 11.25 15.52 22.52
N PHE A 612 11.22 16.03 21.31
CA PHE A 612 12.44 16.31 20.55
C PHE A 612 12.37 17.70 19.92
N TYR A 613 13.55 18.26 19.65
CA TYR A 613 13.66 19.49 18.88
C TYR A 613 13.86 19.12 17.43
N ASP A 614 12.92 19.49 16.58
CA ASP A 614 13.06 19.32 15.14
C ASP A 614 13.83 20.51 14.58
N GLU A 615 15.02 20.25 14.06
CA GLU A 615 15.87 21.28 13.46
C GLU A 615 15.25 21.85 12.16
N ASN A 616 14.38 21.09 11.49
CA ASN A 616 13.74 21.51 10.24
C ASN A 616 12.64 22.55 10.49
N THR A 617 11.69 22.24 11.39
CA THR A 617 10.64 23.20 11.79
C THR A 617 11.11 24.22 12.81
N ARG A 618 12.29 24.01 13.42
CA ARG A 618 12.85 24.81 14.53
C ARG A 618 11.93 24.85 15.75
N GLN A 619 11.17 23.79 15.97
CA GLN A 619 10.16 23.71 17.04
C GLN A 619 10.40 22.50 17.93
N TRP A 620 9.96 22.62 19.18
CA TRP A 620 9.86 21.48 20.08
C TRP A 620 8.56 20.72 19.78
N TRP A 621 8.69 19.46 19.40
CA TRP A 621 7.56 18.57 19.23
C TRP A 621 7.28 17.87 20.55
N MET A 622 6.06 18.06 21.05
CA MET A 622 5.55 17.44 22.27
C MET A 622 4.50 16.41 21.87
N PRO A 623 4.50 15.21 22.47
CA PRO A 623 3.46 14.23 22.21
C PRO A 623 2.07 14.80 22.50
N ASP A 624 1.13 14.64 21.57
CA ASP A 624 -0.27 15.04 21.76
C ASP A 624 -0.97 14.08 22.73
N THR A 625 -0.64 12.78 22.65
CA THR A 625 -1.03 11.75 23.62
C THR A 625 0.13 10.75 23.84
N GLY A 626 -0.11 9.68 24.62
CA GLY A 626 0.78 8.53 24.72
C GLY A 626 0.75 7.66 23.46
N GLY A 627 0.92 6.34 23.59
CA GLY A 627 0.64 5.41 22.48
C GLY A 627 -0.85 5.44 22.10
N ALA A 628 -1.73 5.53 23.09
CA ALA A 628 -3.17 5.71 22.90
C ALA A 628 -3.69 7.00 23.56
N ASN A 629 -4.93 7.41 23.24
CA ASN A 629 -5.65 8.47 23.95
C ASN A 629 -6.41 7.92 25.17
N VAL A 630 -5.63 7.47 26.17
CA VAL A 630 -6.15 6.96 27.44
C VAL A 630 -7.09 7.94 28.15
N PRO A 631 -6.84 9.27 28.20
CA PRO A 631 -7.79 10.20 28.79
C PRO A 631 -9.17 10.15 28.13
N ALA A 632 -9.25 10.17 26.80
CA ALA A 632 -10.53 10.06 26.08
C ALA A 632 -11.20 8.70 26.31
N LEU A 633 -10.42 7.61 26.33
CA LEU A 633 -10.94 6.28 26.66
C LEU A 633 -11.48 6.22 28.10
N ASN A 634 -10.80 6.87 29.05
CA ASN A 634 -11.26 6.96 30.44
C ASN A 634 -12.57 7.73 30.55
N ASP A 635 -12.73 8.83 29.81
CA ASP A 635 -14.00 9.57 29.75
C ASP A 635 -15.13 8.67 29.22
N LEU A 636 -14.88 7.91 28.15
CA LEU A 636 -15.82 6.94 27.57
C LEU A 636 -16.24 5.86 28.57
N ILE A 637 -15.29 5.23 29.28
CA ILE A 637 -15.56 4.06 30.13
C ILE A 637 -15.88 4.40 31.60
N SER A 638 -15.72 5.67 31.99
CA SER A 638 -16.00 6.16 33.36
C SER A 638 -17.42 5.85 33.83
N VAL A 639 -18.38 5.78 32.91
CA VAL A 639 -19.80 5.49 33.19
C VAL A 639 -20.02 4.11 33.80
N TRP A 640 -19.07 3.18 33.64
CA TRP A 640 -19.08 1.84 34.26
C TRP A 640 -18.17 1.76 35.50
N GLY A 641 -17.64 2.88 35.99
CA GLY A 641 -16.71 2.90 37.12
C GLY A 641 -15.34 2.29 36.80
N MET A 642 -14.98 2.24 35.51
CA MET A 642 -13.71 1.73 35.02
C MET A 642 -12.80 2.90 34.60
N ALA A 643 -11.48 2.68 34.68
CA ALA A 643 -10.48 3.58 34.12
C ALA A 643 -9.15 2.82 33.97
N PHE A 644 -8.39 3.16 32.93
CA PHE A 644 -6.98 2.83 32.81
C PHE A 644 -6.13 3.73 33.72
N SER A 645 -5.06 3.15 34.28
CA SER A 645 -4.04 3.90 35.03
C SER A 645 -3.01 4.54 34.09
N ASP A 646 -2.24 5.50 34.60
CA ASP A 646 -1.05 6.07 33.94
C ASP A 646 0.25 5.29 34.24
N GLY A 647 0.14 4.13 34.89
CA GLY A 647 1.26 3.25 35.22
C GLY A 647 1.83 2.59 33.97
N LEU A 648 3.15 2.62 33.83
CA LEU A 648 3.87 1.95 32.74
C LEU A 648 4.43 0.62 33.21
N TYR A 649 4.07 -0.44 32.49
CA TYR A 649 4.49 -1.79 32.79
C TYR A 649 5.12 -2.41 31.56
N GLU A 650 6.12 -3.27 31.77
CA GLU A 650 6.81 -3.98 30.71
C GLU A 650 7.00 -5.44 31.11
N GLY A 651 6.72 -6.36 30.19
CA GLY A 651 6.88 -7.79 30.40
C GLY A 651 5.78 -8.59 29.73
N ASP A 652 5.81 -9.91 29.95
CA ASP A 652 4.72 -10.80 29.58
C ASP A 652 3.70 -10.83 30.72
N PHE A 653 2.46 -10.47 30.42
CA PHE A 653 1.36 -10.48 31.39
C PHE A 653 0.40 -11.61 31.06
N THR A 654 0.04 -12.40 32.07
CA THR A 654 -1.03 -13.40 31.96
C THR A 654 -2.29 -12.81 32.59
N LEU A 655 -3.29 -12.52 31.76
CA LEU A 655 -4.56 -11.97 32.19
C LEU A 655 -5.50 -13.13 32.56
N ALA A 656 -5.58 -13.40 33.86
CA ALA A 656 -6.40 -14.43 34.52
C ALA A 656 -6.24 -15.87 33.97
N ASP A 657 -5.89 -16.81 34.85
CA ASP A 657 -6.16 -18.22 34.59
C ASP A 657 -7.69 -18.37 34.43
N HIS A 658 -8.17 -18.64 33.21
CA HIS A 658 -9.52 -19.16 33.03
C HIS A 658 -9.56 -20.58 33.59
N ASP A 659 -9.52 -20.70 34.92
CA ASP A 659 -10.10 -21.84 35.61
C ASP A 659 -11.59 -21.81 35.29
N SER A 660 -11.97 -22.70 34.38
CA SER A 660 -13.37 -23.01 34.06
C SER A 660 -14.03 -23.67 35.28
N LYS A 661 -14.28 -22.88 36.32
CA LYS A 661 -15.08 -23.25 37.49
C LYS A 661 -15.86 -22.05 37.98
N THR A 662 -17.02 -21.82 37.35
CA THR A 662 -18.30 -21.62 38.04
C THR A 662 -19.46 -21.82 37.08
#